data_AF-A0A958M6Q7-F1
#
_entry.id   AF-A0A958M6Q7-F1
#
_cell.length_a   1.000
_cell.length_b   1.000
_cell.length_c   1.000
_cell.angle_alpha   90.00
_cell.angle_beta   90.00
_cell.angle_gamma   90.00
#
_symmetry.space_group_name_H-M   'P 1'
#
loop_
_entity.id
_entity.type
_entity.pdbx_description
1 polymer ?
#
loop_
_entity_poly.entity_id
_entity_poly.type
_entity_poly.pdbx_seq_one_letter_code
_entity_poly.pdbx_strand_id
1 'polypeptide(L)'
;KNDSIIEAIGFRIGSHLKRLGVHINFAPDVDINTNPNNPIIGNRSFGEDKENVTRKSAAFLRGMQKVGVMGCAKHFPGHGDTDKDSHETLPTISFSKERIAEVELYPYKELIKEKLSSVMVAHLNVPSLEPRDGYPSSISRDIVTGVLKEELGFNGLIFTDALGMKGASNFTGPGDIDLEAFLAGNDVLLMSGDIGKGIQKIEEAYQQSRITEARLAHSVKKILLAKYKAGLHRYKPVKTAGLTADLNTVEDKLLYEQAIANAITIIKNKGHILPIKDLEDKRIAYVSFGDDDGSRFLETLQKYTKVDLVKGDKLNELLVKLAEYNLVIIGLHRSDANPWKAYKFSDKEMVWLYEIARIKKVILDVFVKPYALLDLVSTENIEGVMVSYQNSEMAQEKSAEAIFGAIGTAGVLPVTSHTNFPLHTAVRTNPLSRLQYDIPESVGMDSRKLEKIDLIMQQAMDSAVFPGAQLLIARKGKVIYHKTFGKPTYDSERNVRLTDIYDVASLTKILASLPMVMKLEEAGKITLQSKLQDMLPELKGTNKADLTLLEILSHYARLKPWVPFYLKTLDSAPARPSPRYYRKTPSVEFSVKVAENLYLRNDYKDTIFKIVADTDLMEKLEYRYSDLPFIILKRYVEKAYNQSLDKLVWENIYKPLGANYTTYNPLEKFDKDAIIPSEVDNYYRYQTLQGYVHDMGAAMQGGVGGHAGLFTNANDIAKIMQMYLQKGFYGGKRYFKTETIDKFNKCYFCKNNNRRGVGFDKPQLGEAGPTCGCVSMTSFGHSGFTGTYTWADPEADLVYVFLSNRTYPTATNRKLITQGTRTIIQQLIYDAIEQ
;
A
#
# COMPACT_ATOMS: atom_id res chain seq x y z
N LYS A 1 -13.89 16.21 -0.94
CA LYS A 1 -14.14 17.20 -2.02
C LYS A 1 -14.79 16.60 -3.28
N ASN A 2 -14.49 15.37 -3.66
CA ASN A 2 -15.09 14.73 -4.83
C ASN A 2 -16.39 13.99 -4.45
N ASP A 3 -17.55 14.51 -4.84
CA ASP A 3 -18.84 13.88 -4.50
C ASP A 3 -19.25 12.78 -5.49
N SER A 4 -18.60 12.67 -6.65
CA SER A 4 -18.83 11.55 -7.57
C SER A 4 -18.46 10.20 -6.94
N ILE A 5 -17.42 10.19 -6.08
CA ILE A 5 -17.06 9.00 -5.28
C ILE A 5 -18.20 8.66 -4.31
N ILE A 6 -18.78 9.65 -3.65
CA ILE A 6 -19.90 9.45 -2.70
C ILE A 6 -21.14 8.93 -3.42
N GLU A 7 -21.45 9.46 -4.61
CA GLU A 7 -22.54 8.96 -5.45
C GLU A 7 -22.29 7.51 -5.91
N ALA A 8 -21.06 7.18 -6.31
CA ALA A 8 -20.68 5.82 -6.65
C ALA A 8 -20.82 4.86 -5.46
N ILE A 9 -20.45 5.28 -4.24
CA ILE A 9 -20.63 4.49 -3.03
C ILE A 9 -22.12 4.24 -2.79
N GLY A 10 -22.95 5.30 -2.87
CA GLY A 10 -24.40 5.16 -2.77
C GLY A 10 -24.97 4.20 -3.81
N PHE A 11 -24.47 4.23 -5.04
CA PHE A 11 -24.87 3.31 -6.11
C PHE A 11 -24.50 1.85 -5.81
N ARG A 12 -23.27 1.59 -5.34
CA ARG A 12 -22.82 0.23 -4.99
C ARG A 12 -23.57 -0.33 -3.78
N ILE A 13 -23.72 0.45 -2.71
CA ILE A 13 -24.52 0.06 -1.53
C ILE A 13 -25.98 -0.20 -1.95
N GLY A 14 -26.59 0.67 -2.76
CA GLY A 14 -27.93 0.44 -3.28
C GLY A 14 -28.03 -0.85 -4.11
N SER A 15 -27.01 -1.15 -4.92
CA SER A 15 -26.95 -2.38 -5.73
C SER A 15 -26.91 -3.62 -4.84
N HIS A 16 -26.13 -3.56 -3.76
CA HIS A 16 -26.02 -4.65 -2.77
C HIS A 16 -27.34 -4.88 -2.04
N LEU A 17 -27.98 -3.80 -1.57
CA LEU A 17 -29.29 -3.87 -0.93
C LEU A 17 -30.34 -4.49 -1.86
N LYS A 18 -30.39 -4.03 -3.12
CA LYS A 18 -31.30 -4.60 -4.11
C LYS A 18 -31.01 -6.09 -4.37
N ARG A 19 -29.74 -6.49 -4.43
CA ARG A 19 -29.30 -7.88 -4.60
C ARG A 19 -29.74 -8.78 -3.43
N LEU A 20 -29.84 -8.21 -2.23
CA LEU A 20 -30.34 -8.83 -1.01
C LEU A 20 -31.86 -8.81 -0.88
N GLY A 21 -32.59 -8.08 -1.75
CA GLY A 21 -34.04 -7.89 -1.63
C GLY A 21 -34.46 -6.78 -0.65
N VAL A 22 -33.54 -5.89 -0.28
CA VAL A 22 -33.80 -4.70 0.54
C VAL A 22 -34.13 -3.51 -0.36
N HIS A 23 -35.26 -2.85 -0.10
CA HIS A 23 -35.82 -1.81 -0.97
C HIS A 23 -35.74 -0.40 -0.37
N ILE A 24 -35.44 -0.30 0.92
CA ILE A 24 -35.28 0.95 1.65
C ILE A 24 -34.03 0.85 2.51
N ASN A 25 -33.21 1.90 2.51
CA ASN A 25 -32.06 2.05 3.38
C ASN A 25 -32.30 3.21 4.34
N PHE A 26 -32.04 3.02 5.63
CA PHE A 26 -32.10 4.09 6.62
C PHE A 26 -30.82 4.95 6.60
N ALA A 27 -30.59 5.57 5.44
CA ALA A 27 -29.46 6.43 5.09
C ALA A 27 -29.88 7.40 3.96
N PRO A 28 -29.20 8.55 3.79
CA PRO A 28 -28.04 9.01 4.56
C PRO A 28 -28.41 9.54 5.95
N ASP A 29 -27.43 9.48 6.85
CA ASP A 29 -27.40 10.31 8.06
C ASP A 29 -27.05 11.73 7.64
N VAL A 30 -27.93 12.69 7.93
CA VAL A 30 -27.83 14.08 7.49
C VAL A 30 -27.62 15.04 8.66
N ASP A 31 -27.34 14.51 9.84
CA ASP A 31 -27.14 15.32 11.03
C ASP A 31 -25.87 16.18 10.91
N ILE A 32 -25.97 17.45 11.28
CA ILE A 32 -24.84 18.38 11.31
C ILE A 32 -24.10 18.22 12.64
N ASN A 33 -22.93 17.58 12.60
CA ASN A 33 -22.22 17.12 13.80
C ASN A 33 -21.43 18.26 14.46
N THR A 34 -22.15 19.19 15.09
CA THR A 34 -21.61 20.41 15.71
C THR A 34 -21.12 20.20 17.15
N ASN A 35 -21.52 19.09 17.81
CA ASN A 35 -21.08 18.75 19.16
C ASN A 35 -20.06 17.59 19.13
N PRO A 36 -18.77 17.84 19.42
CA PRO A 36 -17.77 16.77 19.50
C PRO A 36 -18.02 15.70 20.57
N ASN A 37 -18.81 16.04 21.60
CA ASN A 37 -19.19 15.11 22.67
C ASN A 37 -20.41 14.27 22.29
N ASN A 38 -20.97 14.44 21.09
CA ASN A 38 -22.10 13.64 20.62
C ASN A 38 -21.71 12.15 20.59
N PRO A 39 -22.39 11.29 21.37
CA PRO A 39 -22.00 9.89 21.50
C PRO A 39 -22.34 9.04 20.27
N ILE A 40 -23.28 9.48 19.43
CA ILE A 40 -23.93 8.63 18.42
C ILE A 40 -23.53 9.01 16.99
N ILE A 41 -23.45 10.32 16.67
CA ILE A 41 -23.33 10.77 15.28
C ILE A 41 -21.92 10.57 14.74
N GLY A 42 -20.89 11.18 15.36
CA GLY A 42 -19.47 10.90 15.09
C GLY A 42 -19.13 10.65 13.61
N ASN A 43 -18.67 9.42 13.29
CA ASN A 43 -18.25 9.00 11.94
C ASN A 43 -19.40 8.76 10.95
N ARG A 44 -20.66 8.87 11.37
CA ARG A 44 -21.84 8.68 10.51
C ARG A 44 -22.22 9.95 9.76
N SER A 45 -21.85 11.11 10.29
CA SER A 45 -22.05 12.40 9.63
C SER A 45 -20.89 12.75 8.70
N PHE A 46 -21.19 13.52 7.66
CA PHE A 46 -20.20 14.09 6.76
C PHE A 46 -19.47 15.33 7.33
N GLY A 47 -19.84 15.82 8.52
CA GLY A 47 -19.14 16.91 9.20
C GLY A 47 -20.04 17.88 9.97
N GLU A 48 -19.48 19.03 10.34
CA GLU A 48 -20.18 20.11 11.04
C GLU A 48 -20.66 21.24 10.10
N ASP A 49 -20.31 21.17 8.80
CA ASP A 49 -20.74 22.12 7.78
C ASP A 49 -22.02 21.67 7.07
N LYS A 50 -23.09 22.47 7.20
CA LYS A 50 -24.41 22.15 6.62
C LYS A 50 -24.38 21.98 5.11
N GLU A 51 -23.59 22.77 4.38
CA GLU A 51 -23.52 22.68 2.92
C GLU A 51 -22.81 21.40 2.47
N ASN A 52 -21.67 21.06 3.10
CA ASN A 52 -20.94 19.84 2.84
C ASN A 52 -21.76 18.59 3.17
N VAL A 53 -22.43 18.56 4.34
CA VAL A 53 -23.30 17.43 4.72
C VAL A 53 -24.42 17.26 3.72
N THR A 54 -25.10 18.35 3.36
CA THR A 54 -26.22 18.33 2.40
C THR A 54 -25.78 17.81 1.04
N ARG A 55 -24.71 18.38 0.47
CA ARG A 55 -24.22 18.02 -0.87
C ARG A 55 -23.78 16.56 -0.95
N LYS A 56 -23.11 16.04 0.09
CA LYS A 56 -22.65 14.65 0.16
C LYS A 56 -23.81 13.67 0.37
N SER A 57 -24.74 14.04 1.22
CA SER A 57 -25.98 13.28 1.43
C SER A 57 -26.81 13.19 0.15
N ALA A 58 -26.90 14.28 -0.61
CA ALA A 58 -27.59 14.30 -1.90
C ALA A 58 -26.91 13.38 -2.92
N ALA A 59 -25.57 13.41 -3.00
CA ALA A 59 -24.81 12.49 -3.86
C ALA A 59 -25.05 11.02 -3.48
N PHE A 60 -24.94 10.68 -2.19
CA PHE A 60 -25.19 9.33 -1.70
C PHE A 60 -26.62 8.86 -2.01
N LEU A 61 -27.60 9.72 -1.78
CA LEU A 61 -29.02 9.48 -2.07
C LEU A 61 -29.26 9.25 -3.57
N ARG A 62 -28.68 10.09 -4.45
CA ARG A 62 -28.79 9.91 -5.90
C ARG A 62 -28.26 8.55 -6.34
N GLY A 63 -27.11 8.14 -5.81
CA GLY A 63 -26.52 6.82 -6.07
C GLY A 63 -27.48 5.67 -5.75
N MET A 64 -28.02 5.64 -4.53
CA MET A 64 -28.97 4.60 -4.10
C MET A 64 -30.28 4.64 -4.90
N GLN A 65 -30.84 5.82 -5.14
CA GLN A 65 -32.11 5.95 -5.85
C GLN A 65 -31.99 5.58 -7.33
N LYS A 66 -30.81 5.73 -7.95
CA LYS A 66 -30.55 5.31 -9.34
C LYS A 66 -30.76 3.82 -9.56
N VAL A 67 -30.57 2.99 -8.53
CA VAL A 67 -30.83 1.54 -8.60
C VAL A 67 -32.22 1.16 -8.10
N GLY A 68 -33.02 2.14 -7.67
CA GLY A 68 -34.40 1.95 -7.20
C GLY A 68 -34.50 1.59 -5.71
N VAL A 69 -33.45 1.81 -4.91
CA VAL A 69 -33.51 1.70 -3.46
C VAL A 69 -33.86 3.06 -2.87
N MET A 70 -34.90 3.10 -2.04
CA MET A 70 -35.35 4.34 -1.38
C MET A 70 -34.39 4.71 -0.25
N GLY A 71 -33.93 5.97 -0.23
CA GLY A 71 -33.18 6.52 0.91
C GLY A 71 -34.11 7.11 1.98
N CYS A 72 -33.59 7.22 3.20
CA CYS A 72 -34.24 7.78 4.36
C CYS A 72 -33.30 8.77 5.05
N ALA A 73 -33.58 10.07 4.93
CA ALA A 73 -32.78 11.08 5.63
C ALA A 73 -33.10 11.02 7.13
N LYS A 74 -32.07 11.02 7.97
CA LYS A 74 -32.22 10.92 9.41
C LYS A 74 -31.15 11.73 10.18
N HIS A 75 -31.41 12.19 11.40
CA HIS A 75 -32.65 11.95 12.17
C HIS A 75 -33.39 13.27 12.39
N PHE A 76 -34.59 13.40 11.83
CA PHE A 76 -35.35 14.64 11.86
C PHE A 76 -35.85 14.95 13.29
N PRO A 77 -35.82 16.22 13.77
CA PRO A 77 -35.44 17.46 13.07
C PRO A 77 -33.95 17.84 13.14
N GLY A 78 -33.06 16.92 13.53
CA GLY A 78 -31.61 17.12 13.61
C GLY A 78 -31.05 16.68 14.97
N HIS A 79 -30.28 15.59 15.00
CA HIS A 79 -29.73 14.97 16.21
C HIS A 79 -28.26 15.35 16.47
N GLY A 80 -27.66 16.13 15.57
CA GLY A 80 -26.20 16.37 15.49
C GLY A 80 -25.54 17.05 16.69
N ASP A 81 -26.29 17.75 17.54
CA ASP A 81 -25.74 18.53 18.67
C ASP A 81 -26.07 17.97 20.06
N THR A 82 -26.75 16.82 20.15
CA THR A 82 -27.14 16.27 21.47
C THR A 82 -25.95 15.69 22.22
N ASP A 83 -25.85 15.98 23.53
CA ASP A 83 -24.82 15.45 24.44
C ASP A 83 -25.22 14.13 25.15
N LYS A 84 -26.47 13.68 24.98
CA LYS A 84 -27.04 12.49 25.62
C LYS A 84 -27.44 11.42 24.61
N ASP A 85 -27.27 10.15 24.99
CA ASP A 85 -27.70 9.00 24.19
C ASP A 85 -29.22 8.77 24.32
N SER A 86 -29.91 8.74 23.17
CA SER A 86 -31.35 8.48 23.08
C SER A 86 -31.76 7.07 23.57
N HIS A 87 -30.82 6.12 23.63
CA HIS A 87 -31.03 4.79 24.19
C HIS A 87 -31.15 4.81 25.72
N GLU A 88 -30.64 5.86 26.39
CA GLU A 88 -30.64 5.97 27.85
C GLU A 88 -31.59 7.05 28.36
N THR A 89 -31.72 8.19 27.67
CA THR A 89 -32.58 9.32 28.06
C THR A 89 -33.11 10.07 26.83
N LEU A 90 -34.15 10.90 26.97
CA LEU A 90 -34.64 11.75 25.86
C LEU A 90 -33.65 12.91 25.61
N PRO A 91 -32.90 12.96 24.49
CA PRO A 91 -31.95 14.03 24.24
C PRO A 91 -32.69 15.33 23.92
N THR A 92 -32.14 16.46 24.38
CA THR A 92 -32.78 17.77 24.22
C THR A 92 -31.98 18.64 23.26
N ILE A 93 -32.68 19.30 22.33
CA ILE A 93 -32.14 20.36 21.46
C ILE A 93 -32.74 21.69 21.92
N SER A 94 -31.92 22.54 22.57
CA SER A 94 -32.36 23.80 23.18
C SER A 94 -32.16 25.03 22.29
N PHE A 95 -31.96 24.85 20.99
CA PHE A 95 -31.75 25.94 20.04
C PHE A 95 -33.03 26.70 19.70
N SER A 96 -32.90 27.94 19.22
CA SER A 96 -34.03 28.73 18.72
C SER A 96 -34.61 28.13 17.42
N LYS A 97 -35.87 28.43 17.13
CA LYS A 97 -36.54 27.97 15.90
C LYS A 97 -35.79 28.43 14.65
N GLU A 98 -35.23 29.64 14.66
CA GLU A 98 -34.46 30.22 13.55
C GLU A 98 -33.16 29.44 13.31
N ARG A 99 -32.42 29.11 14.37
CA ARG A 99 -31.20 28.29 14.26
C ARG A 99 -31.52 26.92 13.67
N ILE A 100 -32.54 26.24 14.21
CA ILE A 100 -32.99 24.93 13.71
C ILE A 100 -33.37 25.00 12.24
N ALA A 101 -34.11 26.03 11.83
CA ALA A 101 -34.46 26.24 10.43
C ALA A 101 -33.25 26.49 9.52
N GLU A 102 -32.23 27.21 10.01
CA GLU A 102 -31.07 27.60 9.21
C GLU A 102 -29.98 26.53 9.11
N VAL A 103 -29.85 25.66 10.12
CA VAL A 103 -28.75 24.68 10.22
C VAL A 103 -29.27 23.25 10.19
N GLU A 104 -30.02 22.82 11.21
CA GLU A 104 -30.43 21.42 11.38
C GLU A 104 -31.45 20.97 10.32
N LEU A 105 -32.38 21.84 9.91
CA LEU A 105 -33.38 21.55 8.88
C LEU A 105 -32.88 21.78 7.45
N TYR A 106 -31.72 22.41 7.29
CA TYR A 106 -31.18 22.77 5.97
C TYR A 106 -31.00 21.54 5.05
N PRO A 107 -30.38 20.42 5.49
CA PRO A 107 -30.26 19.22 4.66
C PRO A 107 -31.61 18.67 4.20
N TYR A 108 -32.62 18.64 5.09
CA TYR A 108 -33.96 18.15 4.74
C TYR A 108 -34.61 19.00 3.66
N LYS A 109 -34.58 20.33 3.82
CA LYS A 109 -35.14 21.28 2.86
C LYS A 109 -34.56 21.08 1.45
N GLU A 110 -33.26 20.86 1.34
CA GLU A 110 -32.61 20.65 0.05
C GLU A 110 -32.84 19.25 -0.51
N LEU A 111 -32.78 18.20 0.32
CA LEU A 111 -32.99 16.82 -0.11
C LEU A 111 -34.44 16.56 -0.57
N ILE A 112 -35.42 17.27 -0.02
CA ILE A 112 -36.81 17.21 -0.49
C ILE A 112 -36.90 17.66 -1.96
N LYS A 113 -36.15 18.68 -2.37
CA LYS A 113 -36.06 19.12 -3.78
C LYS A 113 -35.42 18.05 -4.67
N GLU A 114 -34.50 17.27 -4.11
CA GLU A 114 -33.86 16.10 -4.74
C GLU A 114 -34.75 14.83 -4.70
N LYS A 115 -36.05 14.97 -4.42
CA LYS A 115 -37.04 13.88 -4.38
C LYS A 115 -36.74 12.82 -3.31
N LEU A 116 -36.34 13.27 -2.11
CA LEU A 116 -36.17 12.40 -0.95
C LEU A 116 -37.38 11.47 -0.75
N SER A 117 -37.11 10.17 -0.67
CA SER A 117 -38.16 9.14 -0.64
C SER A 117 -38.78 8.96 0.75
N SER A 118 -37.98 9.10 1.81
CA SER A 118 -38.44 8.92 3.19
C SER A 118 -37.63 9.76 4.19
N VAL A 119 -38.20 10.00 5.37
CA VAL A 119 -37.56 10.67 6.52
C VAL A 119 -37.82 9.84 7.76
N MET A 120 -36.79 9.69 8.61
CA MET A 120 -36.91 9.11 9.94
C MET A 120 -36.90 10.21 10.99
N VAL A 121 -37.90 10.21 11.87
CA VAL A 121 -38.06 11.18 12.96
C VAL A 121 -37.52 10.60 14.26
N ALA A 122 -36.55 11.29 14.85
CA ALA A 122 -35.93 10.92 16.12
C ALA A 122 -36.89 11.10 17.30
N HIS A 123 -36.50 10.55 18.45
CA HIS A 123 -37.06 10.86 19.76
C HIS A 123 -36.23 11.96 20.43
N LEU A 124 -36.57 13.24 20.19
CA LEU A 124 -35.87 14.39 20.75
C LEU A 124 -36.85 15.32 21.46
N ASN A 125 -36.43 15.91 22.58
CA ASN A 125 -37.11 17.05 23.19
C ASN A 125 -36.64 18.33 22.48
N VAL A 126 -37.54 19.07 21.84
CA VAL A 126 -37.19 20.29 21.08
C VAL A 126 -38.12 21.44 21.45
N PRO A 127 -37.89 22.12 22.60
CA PRO A 127 -38.83 23.09 23.17
C PRO A 127 -39.20 24.27 22.26
N SER A 128 -38.32 24.62 21.30
CA SER A 128 -38.57 25.69 20.34
C SER A 128 -39.52 25.32 19.20
N LEU A 129 -39.78 24.02 19.00
CA LEU A 129 -40.73 23.49 18.01
C LEU A 129 -41.93 22.77 18.65
N GLU A 130 -41.79 22.29 19.88
CA GLU A 130 -42.82 21.60 20.65
C GLU A 130 -42.95 22.24 22.04
N PRO A 131 -44.06 22.95 22.33
CA PRO A 131 -44.23 23.67 23.58
C PRO A 131 -44.51 22.76 24.79
N ARG A 132 -44.92 21.49 24.59
CA ARG A 132 -45.09 20.53 25.68
C ARG A 132 -43.72 20.05 26.16
N ASP A 133 -43.44 20.31 27.43
CA ASP A 133 -42.17 19.94 28.04
C ASP A 133 -41.93 18.42 27.99
N GLY A 134 -40.72 18.03 27.61
CA GLY A 134 -40.30 16.64 27.50
C GLY A 134 -41.05 15.82 26.45
N TYR A 135 -41.80 16.43 25.55
CA TYR A 135 -42.61 15.72 24.56
C TYR A 135 -41.79 15.37 23.30
N PRO A 136 -41.61 14.07 22.96
CA PRO A 136 -40.71 13.66 21.88
C PRO A 136 -41.16 14.10 20.48
N SER A 137 -40.20 14.52 19.66
CA SER A 137 -40.40 14.97 18.28
C SER A 137 -41.14 13.98 17.40
N SER A 138 -40.92 12.67 17.57
CA SER A 138 -41.59 11.62 16.80
C SER A 138 -43.10 11.53 17.05
N ILE A 139 -43.59 11.98 18.21
CA ILE A 139 -45.01 11.96 18.57
C ILE A 139 -45.62 13.37 18.64
N SER A 140 -44.84 14.39 18.29
CA SER A 140 -45.28 15.79 18.19
C SER A 140 -45.94 16.04 16.83
N ARG A 141 -47.23 16.42 16.86
CA ARG A 141 -47.94 16.89 15.67
C ARG A 141 -47.33 18.18 15.11
N ASP A 142 -46.84 19.07 15.98
CA ASP A 142 -46.28 20.36 15.58
C ASP A 142 -44.97 20.15 14.79
N ILE A 143 -44.16 19.16 15.17
CA ILE A 143 -42.92 18.83 14.47
C ILE A 143 -43.18 17.96 13.23
N VAL A 144 -43.93 16.85 13.36
CA VAL A 144 -44.11 15.88 12.27
C VAL A 144 -45.07 16.39 11.20
N THR A 145 -46.19 17.01 11.59
CA THR A 145 -47.14 17.56 10.63
C THR A 145 -46.84 19.02 10.34
N GLY A 146 -46.71 19.87 11.35
CA GLY A 146 -46.48 21.30 11.16
C GLY A 146 -45.18 21.59 10.43
N VAL A 147 -44.04 21.15 10.95
CA VAL A 147 -42.74 21.46 10.32
C VAL A 147 -42.46 20.57 9.10
N LEU A 148 -42.44 19.25 9.26
CA LEU A 148 -41.98 18.36 8.18
C LEU A 148 -42.94 18.34 6.98
N LYS A 149 -44.25 18.22 7.20
CA LYS A 149 -45.22 18.09 6.10
C LYS A 149 -45.69 19.44 5.56
N GLU A 150 -46.06 20.37 6.44
CA GLU A 150 -46.66 21.65 6.04
C GLU A 150 -45.59 22.69 5.70
N GLU A 151 -44.66 23.01 6.60
CA GLU A 151 -43.61 24.03 6.35
C GLU A 151 -42.59 23.56 5.28
N LEU A 152 -42.08 22.32 5.38
CA LEU A 152 -41.08 21.80 4.44
C LEU A 152 -41.67 21.12 3.19
N GLY A 153 -42.99 20.89 3.16
CA GLY A 153 -43.67 20.30 2.00
C GLY A 153 -43.32 18.82 1.74
N PHE A 154 -42.93 18.05 2.77
CA PHE A 154 -42.53 16.67 2.59
C PHE A 154 -43.72 15.74 2.32
N ASN A 155 -43.66 15.00 1.21
CA ASN A 155 -44.71 14.09 0.76
C ASN A 155 -44.29 12.61 0.71
N GLY A 156 -43.03 12.30 1.06
CA GLY A 156 -42.50 10.93 1.12
C GLY A 156 -42.91 10.19 2.40
N LEU A 157 -42.43 8.96 2.60
CA LEU A 157 -42.75 8.16 3.78
C LEU A 157 -42.10 8.71 5.05
N ILE A 158 -42.86 8.80 6.14
CA ILE A 158 -42.36 9.21 7.45
C ILE A 158 -42.29 7.97 8.35
N PHE A 159 -41.09 7.67 8.83
CA PHE A 159 -40.80 6.62 9.80
C PHE A 159 -40.54 7.25 11.17
N THR A 160 -40.99 6.58 12.22
CA THR A 160 -40.43 6.84 13.55
C THR A 160 -39.06 6.17 13.66
N ASP A 161 -38.23 6.64 14.58
CA ASP A 161 -37.20 5.78 15.17
C ASP A 161 -37.85 4.66 16.01
N ALA A 162 -37.04 3.77 16.59
CA ALA A 162 -37.53 2.61 17.33
C ALA A 162 -38.38 3.01 18.55
N LEU A 163 -39.70 2.75 18.50
CA LEU A 163 -40.65 3.13 19.55
C LEU A 163 -40.39 2.44 20.90
N GLY A 164 -39.75 1.27 20.90
CA GLY A 164 -39.34 0.56 22.11
C GLY A 164 -38.16 1.20 22.88
N MET A 165 -37.58 2.31 22.41
CA MET A 165 -36.47 2.97 23.09
C MET A 165 -36.90 3.65 24.39
N LYS A 166 -36.05 3.58 25.42
CA LYS A 166 -36.34 4.13 26.77
C LYS A 166 -36.76 5.60 26.74
N GLY A 167 -36.09 6.41 25.92
CA GLY A 167 -36.36 7.85 25.77
C GLY A 167 -37.76 8.19 25.24
N ALA A 168 -38.43 7.26 24.55
CA ALA A 168 -39.81 7.42 24.08
C ALA A 168 -40.81 6.64 24.96
N SER A 169 -40.37 5.59 25.66
CA SER A 169 -41.24 4.66 26.41
C SER A 169 -41.85 5.18 27.73
N ASN A 170 -41.48 6.38 28.19
CA ASN A 170 -42.04 6.96 29.42
C ASN A 170 -43.50 7.47 29.26
N PHE A 171 -44.10 7.27 28.08
CA PHE A 171 -45.46 7.69 27.76
C PHE A 171 -46.43 6.51 27.79
N THR A 172 -47.23 6.43 28.86
CA THR A 172 -48.52 5.68 28.94
C THR A 172 -48.44 4.18 28.63
N GLY A 173 -49.58 3.47 28.67
CA GLY A 173 -49.63 2.01 28.65
C GLY A 173 -49.21 1.40 27.31
N PRO A 174 -49.09 0.05 27.22
CA PRO A 174 -48.74 -0.63 25.98
C PRO A 174 -49.62 -0.20 24.80
N GLY A 175 -48.99 0.22 23.69
CA GLY A 175 -49.66 0.66 22.46
C GLY A 175 -50.06 2.14 22.40
N ASP A 176 -49.98 2.91 23.48
CA ASP A 176 -50.37 4.33 23.47
C ASP A 176 -49.40 5.19 22.65
N ILE A 177 -48.09 4.91 22.73
CA ILE A 177 -47.08 5.59 21.93
C ILE A 177 -47.28 5.37 20.42
N ASP A 178 -47.74 4.19 20.01
CA ASP A 178 -48.05 3.89 18.61
C ASP A 178 -49.18 4.77 18.08
N LEU A 179 -50.23 4.94 18.88
CA LEU A 179 -51.35 5.82 18.57
C LEU A 179 -50.89 7.28 18.47
N GLU A 180 -50.11 7.77 19.44
CA GLU A 180 -49.62 9.16 19.43
C GLU A 180 -48.67 9.42 18.24
N ALA A 181 -47.78 8.48 17.91
CA ALA A 181 -46.94 8.56 16.72
C ALA A 181 -47.77 8.61 15.43
N PHE A 182 -48.83 7.80 15.33
CA PHE A 182 -49.73 7.86 14.19
C PHE A 182 -50.49 9.19 14.12
N LEU A 183 -51.01 9.68 15.24
CA LEU A 183 -51.72 10.97 15.32
C LEU A 183 -50.81 12.16 14.96
N ALA A 184 -49.53 12.10 15.33
CA ALA A 184 -48.52 13.12 15.01
C ALA A 184 -48.32 13.29 13.50
N GLY A 185 -48.49 12.22 12.71
CA GLY A 185 -48.39 12.25 11.25
C GLY A 185 -47.49 11.19 10.63
N ASN A 186 -46.89 10.29 11.43
CA ASN A 186 -46.04 9.21 10.92
C ASN A 186 -46.84 8.22 10.07
N ASP A 187 -46.16 7.54 9.14
CA ASP A 187 -46.75 6.51 8.28
C ASP A 187 -46.36 5.10 8.73
N VAL A 188 -45.10 4.89 9.13
CA VAL A 188 -44.59 3.59 9.54
C VAL A 188 -43.98 3.70 10.94
N LEU A 189 -44.51 2.89 11.85
CA LEU A 189 -44.12 2.85 13.26
C LEU A 189 -43.07 1.76 13.44
N LEU A 190 -41.81 2.16 13.66
CA LEU A 190 -40.67 1.25 13.71
C LEU A 190 -40.53 0.63 15.11
N MET A 191 -40.37 -0.70 15.18
CA MET A 191 -40.07 -1.44 16.42
C MET A 191 -41.00 -1.08 17.60
N SER A 192 -42.31 -1.17 17.37
CA SER A 192 -43.32 -1.10 18.43
C SER A 192 -43.04 -2.12 19.55
N GLY A 193 -43.20 -1.68 20.81
CA GLY A 193 -43.00 -2.55 21.98
C GLY A 193 -44.05 -3.67 22.09
N ASP A 194 -45.28 -3.43 21.62
CA ASP A 194 -46.34 -4.43 21.52
C ASP A 194 -47.22 -4.11 20.30
N ILE A 195 -46.93 -4.80 19.19
CA ILE A 195 -47.62 -4.61 17.91
C ILE A 195 -49.13 -4.85 18.05
N GLY A 196 -49.55 -5.86 18.82
CA GLY A 196 -50.95 -6.21 18.99
C GLY A 196 -51.73 -5.10 19.71
N LYS A 197 -51.14 -4.57 20.79
CA LYS A 197 -51.72 -3.43 21.53
C LYS A 197 -51.71 -2.14 20.73
N GLY A 198 -50.65 -1.87 19.97
CA GLY A 198 -50.59 -0.71 19.09
C GLY A 198 -51.70 -0.73 18.03
N ILE A 199 -51.93 -1.89 17.38
CA ILE A 199 -53.04 -2.07 16.43
C ILE A 199 -54.39 -1.83 17.13
N GLN A 200 -54.61 -2.46 18.28
CA GLN A 200 -55.85 -2.30 19.06
C GLN A 200 -56.15 -0.83 19.36
N LYS A 201 -55.16 -0.06 19.82
CA LYS A 201 -55.32 1.36 20.17
C LYS A 201 -55.67 2.23 18.96
N ILE A 202 -55.07 1.94 17.80
CA ILE A 202 -55.37 2.64 16.54
C ILE A 202 -56.79 2.28 16.06
N GLU A 203 -57.21 1.02 16.16
CA GLU A 203 -58.57 0.58 15.83
C GLU A 203 -59.61 1.25 16.72
N GLU A 204 -59.38 1.27 18.04
CA GLU A 204 -60.25 1.96 19.01
C GLU A 204 -60.36 3.45 18.69
N ALA A 205 -59.25 4.13 18.41
CA ALA A 205 -59.25 5.54 18.05
C ALA A 205 -59.96 5.82 16.71
N TYR A 206 -59.89 4.90 15.75
CA TYR A 206 -60.65 4.98 14.50
C TYR A 206 -62.16 4.81 14.74
N GLN A 207 -62.57 3.79 15.51
CA GLN A 207 -63.98 3.56 15.86
C GLN A 207 -64.59 4.74 16.63
N GLN A 208 -63.78 5.39 17.49
CA GLN A 208 -64.17 6.59 18.23
C GLN A 208 -64.12 7.88 17.39
N SER A 209 -63.86 7.81 16.08
CA SER A 209 -63.71 8.96 15.19
C SER A 209 -62.59 9.95 15.58
N ARG A 210 -61.65 9.55 16.43
CA ARG A 210 -60.41 10.31 16.70
C ARG A 210 -59.45 10.26 15.50
N ILE A 211 -59.52 9.17 14.71
CA ILE A 211 -58.84 9.04 13.42
C ILE A 211 -59.89 9.04 12.32
N THR A 212 -59.75 9.95 11.34
CA THR A 212 -60.62 9.96 10.16
C THR A 212 -60.18 8.93 9.12
N GLU A 213 -61.12 8.42 8.33
CA GLU A 213 -60.84 7.54 7.18
C GLU A 213 -59.80 8.16 6.23
N ALA A 214 -59.90 9.46 5.97
CA ALA A 214 -58.96 10.18 5.13
C ALA A 214 -57.53 10.16 5.71
N ARG A 215 -57.36 10.34 7.03
CA ARG A 215 -56.05 10.29 7.70
C ARG A 215 -55.44 8.89 7.62
N LEU A 216 -56.22 7.85 7.84
CA LEU A 216 -55.78 6.45 7.74
C LEU A 216 -55.40 6.09 6.31
N ALA A 217 -56.31 6.35 5.35
CA ALA A 217 -56.11 6.07 3.95
C ALA A 217 -54.88 6.80 3.37
N HIS A 218 -54.54 8.00 3.88
CA HIS A 218 -53.36 8.75 3.45
C HIS A 218 -52.06 7.96 3.68
N SER A 219 -51.81 7.48 4.91
CA SER A 219 -50.61 6.70 5.22
C SER A 219 -50.60 5.35 4.50
N VAL A 220 -51.73 4.65 4.47
CA VAL A 220 -51.85 3.37 3.75
C VAL A 220 -51.52 3.53 2.27
N LYS A 221 -52.05 4.56 1.60
CA LYS A 221 -51.73 4.85 0.19
C LYS A 221 -50.25 5.15 -0.03
N LYS A 222 -49.59 5.90 0.87
CA LYS A 222 -48.14 6.15 0.79
C LYS A 222 -47.33 4.86 0.90
N ILE A 223 -47.68 3.99 1.85
CA ILE A 223 -47.02 2.68 2.04
C ILE A 223 -47.22 1.80 0.80
N LEU A 224 -48.45 1.70 0.30
CA LEU A 224 -48.75 0.91 -0.90
C LEU A 224 -48.05 1.49 -2.14
N LEU A 225 -47.98 2.82 -2.28
CA LEU A 225 -47.24 3.47 -3.35
C LEU A 225 -45.74 3.16 -3.28
N ALA A 226 -45.14 3.17 -2.08
CA ALA A 226 -43.74 2.80 -1.90
C ALA A 226 -43.49 1.33 -2.28
N LYS A 227 -44.36 0.40 -1.84
CA LYS A 227 -44.30 -1.02 -2.25
C LYS A 227 -44.46 -1.18 -3.76
N TYR A 228 -45.35 -0.40 -4.38
CA TYR A 228 -45.55 -0.41 -5.82
C TYR A 228 -44.31 0.08 -6.57
N LYS A 229 -43.74 1.22 -6.16
CA LYS A 229 -42.49 1.79 -6.70
C LYS A 229 -41.30 0.84 -6.55
N ALA A 230 -41.23 0.10 -5.43
CA ALA A 230 -40.24 -0.94 -5.18
C ALA A 230 -40.42 -2.20 -6.05
N GLY A 231 -41.54 -2.31 -6.79
CA GLY A 231 -41.83 -3.48 -7.64
C GLY A 231 -42.44 -4.68 -6.90
N LEU A 232 -42.78 -4.54 -5.62
CA LEU A 232 -43.27 -5.65 -4.78
C LEU A 232 -44.65 -6.17 -5.17
N HIS A 233 -45.40 -5.41 -5.97
CA HIS A 233 -46.64 -5.86 -6.60
C HIS A 233 -46.41 -7.00 -7.62
N ARG A 234 -45.16 -7.25 -8.02
CA ARG A 234 -44.72 -8.40 -8.84
C ARG A 234 -43.54 -9.09 -8.14
N TYR A 235 -43.79 -9.58 -6.94
CA TYR A 235 -42.78 -10.19 -6.08
C TYR A 235 -41.96 -11.27 -6.81
N LYS A 236 -40.64 -11.22 -6.61
CA LYS A 236 -39.69 -12.25 -7.05
C LYS A 236 -38.79 -12.60 -5.87
N PRO A 237 -38.66 -13.89 -5.49
CA PRO A 237 -37.71 -14.31 -4.47
C PRO A 237 -36.27 -13.94 -4.82
N VAL A 238 -35.46 -13.65 -3.81
CA VAL A 238 -34.03 -13.38 -3.95
C VAL A 238 -33.31 -14.65 -4.39
N LYS A 239 -32.49 -14.57 -5.44
CA LYS A 239 -31.63 -15.68 -5.87
C LYS A 239 -30.40 -15.78 -4.95
N THR A 240 -30.24 -16.87 -4.22
CA THR A 240 -29.12 -17.01 -3.27
C THR A 240 -27.81 -17.45 -3.93
N ALA A 241 -27.88 -18.12 -5.08
CA ALA A 241 -26.70 -18.50 -5.85
C ALA A 241 -25.83 -17.27 -6.20
N GLY A 242 -24.52 -17.35 -5.92
CA GLY A 242 -23.54 -16.30 -6.21
C GLY A 242 -23.61 -15.05 -5.31
N LEU A 243 -24.56 -14.98 -4.36
CA LEU A 243 -24.87 -13.76 -3.61
C LEU A 243 -23.64 -13.14 -2.92
N THR A 244 -22.84 -13.92 -2.20
CA THR A 244 -21.66 -13.40 -1.50
C THR A 244 -20.64 -12.78 -2.46
N ALA A 245 -20.39 -13.42 -3.60
CA ALA A 245 -19.46 -12.89 -4.60
C ALA A 245 -20.00 -11.59 -5.25
N ASP A 246 -21.30 -11.55 -5.56
CA ASP A 246 -21.98 -10.37 -6.11
C ASP A 246 -21.94 -9.15 -5.16
N LEU A 247 -21.77 -9.38 -3.85
CA LEU A 247 -21.70 -8.34 -2.81
C LEU A 247 -20.27 -7.91 -2.45
N ASN A 248 -19.27 -8.60 -2.98
CA ASN A 248 -17.86 -8.35 -2.69
C ASN A 248 -17.08 -8.30 -4.01
N THR A 249 -17.51 -7.42 -4.92
CA THR A 249 -16.91 -7.37 -6.25
C THR A 249 -15.61 -6.57 -6.22
N VAL A 250 -14.80 -6.75 -7.27
CA VAL A 250 -13.54 -6.01 -7.39
C VAL A 250 -13.79 -4.51 -7.51
N GLU A 251 -14.86 -4.10 -8.19
CA GLU A 251 -15.25 -2.70 -8.31
C GLU A 251 -15.53 -2.06 -6.94
N ASP A 252 -16.08 -2.82 -5.98
CA ASP A 252 -16.29 -2.33 -4.62
C ASP A 252 -14.97 -2.08 -3.90
N LYS A 253 -14.01 -3.00 -4.05
CA LYS A 253 -12.69 -2.87 -3.46
C LYS A 253 -11.93 -1.66 -4.02
N LEU A 254 -11.97 -1.46 -5.34
CA LEU A 254 -11.37 -0.29 -6.00
C LEU A 254 -12.01 1.02 -5.53
N LEU A 255 -13.33 1.05 -5.41
CA LEU A 255 -14.04 2.23 -4.94
C LEU A 255 -13.74 2.53 -3.47
N TYR A 256 -13.65 1.50 -2.63
CA TYR A 256 -13.29 1.66 -1.22
C TYR A 256 -11.88 2.22 -1.06
N GLU A 257 -10.91 1.66 -1.78
CA GLU A 257 -9.55 2.18 -1.84
C GLU A 257 -9.54 3.66 -2.28
N GLN A 258 -10.21 3.97 -3.38
CA GLN A 258 -10.27 5.33 -3.91
C GLN A 258 -10.86 6.29 -2.87
N ALA A 259 -11.92 5.88 -2.16
CA ALA A 259 -12.56 6.67 -1.12
C ALA A 259 -11.60 6.96 0.04
N ILE A 260 -10.92 5.93 0.57
CA ILE A 260 -9.98 6.08 1.69
C ILE A 260 -8.78 6.94 1.31
N ALA A 261 -8.15 6.67 0.16
CA ALA A 261 -7.01 7.47 -0.32
C ALA A 261 -7.37 8.96 -0.51
N ASN A 262 -8.61 9.27 -0.91
CA ASN A 262 -9.09 10.65 -1.05
C ASN A 262 -9.56 11.27 0.28
N ALA A 263 -9.84 10.46 1.31
CA ALA A 263 -10.29 10.91 2.61
C ALA A 263 -9.12 11.34 3.50
N ILE A 264 -8.00 10.61 3.49
CA ILE A 264 -6.81 10.88 4.31
C ILE A 264 -6.42 12.36 4.24
N THR A 265 -6.28 12.97 5.42
CA THR A 265 -6.14 14.41 5.57
C THR A 265 -4.90 14.74 6.38
N ILE A 266 -3.94 15.45 5.78
CA ILE A 266 -2.86 16.09 6.54
C ILE A 266 -3.38 17.44 7.03
N ILE A 267 -3.32 17.68 8.34
CA ILE A 267 -3.80 18.93 8.95
C ILE A 267 -2.66 19.79 9.50
N LYS A 268 -1.45 19.22 9.64
CA LYS A 268 -0.23 19.95 9.99
C LYS A 268 0.97 19.36 9.27
N ASN A 269 1.85 20.22 8.75
CA ASN A 269 3.06 19.82 8.03
C ASN A 269 4.19 20.86 8.19
N LYS A 270 4.62 21.08 9.43
CA LYS A 270 5.70 22.03 9.77
C LYS A 270 7.01 21.57 9.14
N GLY A 271 7.70 22.49 8.47
CA GLY A 271 8.99 22.20 7.82
C GLY A 271 8.91 21.19 6.67
N HIS A 272 7.72 20.95 6.09
CA HIS A 272 7.51 20.00 5.01
C HIS A 272 7.99 18.56 5.34
N ILE A 273 7.74 18.11 6.56
CA ILE A 273 8.13 16.78 7.04
C ILE A 273 7.38 15.64 6.31
N LEU A 274 6.19 15.94 5.77
CA LEU A 274 5.39 15.05 4.92
C LEU A 274 5.33 15.58 3.46
N PRO A 275 5.44 14.71 2.45
CA PRO A 275 5.90 13.32 2.54
C PRO A 275 7.39 13.24 2.92
N ILE A 276 7.80 12.14 3.54
CA ILE A 276 9.19 11.90 3.96
C ILE A 276 10.11 11.80 2.74
N LYS A 277 11.13 12.65 2.72
CA LYS A 277 12.21 12.70 1.72
C LYS A 277 13.56 12.46 2.38
N ASP A 278 14.59 12.33 1.53
CA ASP A 278 16.00 12.21 1.94
C ASP A 278 16.18 11.11 2.98
N LEU A 279 15.80 9.88 2.57
CA LEU A 279 15.77 8.69 3.43
C LEU A 279 17.15 8.37 4.00
N GLU A 280 18.21 8.75 3.29
CA GLU A 280 19.59 8.61 3.72
C GLU A 280 19.90 9.32 5.04
N ASP A 281 19.14 10.35 5.37
CA ASP A 281 19.32 11.14 6.60
C ASP A 281 18.31 10.77 7.69
N LYS A 282 17.45 9.78 7.47
CA LYS A 282 16.39 9.41 8.41
C LYS A 282 16.73 8.13 9.16
N ARG A 283 16.55 8.20 10.48
CA ARG A 283 16.45 7.02 11.37
C ARG A 283 15.07 7.09 12.00
N ILE A 284 14.18 6.22 11.53
CA ILE A 284 12.74 6.30 11.79
C ILE A 284 12.32 5.24 12.79
N ALA A 285 11.74 5.66 13.90
CA ALA A 285 11.03 4.78 14.82
C ALA A 285 9.52 4.89 14.58
N TYR A 286 8.81 3.78 14.75
CA TYR A 286 7.36 3.75 14.88
C TYR A 286 6.99 3.38 16.31
N VAL A 287 6.13 4.19 16.93
CA VAL A 287 5.53 3.94 18.23
C VAL A 287 4.03 3.78 18.04
N SER A 288 3.52 2.60 18.37
CA SER A 288 2.09 2.30 18.29
C SER A 288 1.43 2.72 19.61
N PHE A 289 0.51 3.67 19.54
CA PHE A 289 -0.42 4.01 20.60
C PHE A 289 -1.76 3.37 20.30
N GLY A 290 -2.59 3.18 21.32
CA GLY A 290 -3.84 2.47 21.14
C GLY A 290 -3.90 1.10 21.81
N ASP A 291 -5.04 0.46 21.61
CA ASP A 291 -5.38 -0.90 22.06
C ASP A 291 -5.84 -1.78 20.91
N ASP A 292 -5.69 -1.31 19.67
CA ASP A 292 -6.02 -2.04 18.46
C ASP A 292 -4.79 -2.22 17.55
N ASP A 293 -4.91 -3.05 16.53
CA ASP A 293 -3.78 -3.43 15.68
C ASP A 293 -3.34 -2.30 14.76
N GLY A 294 -2.02 -2.07 14.73
CA GLY A 294 -1.32 -1.16 13.82
C GLY A 294 -0.26 -1.88 12.97
N SER A 295 -0.27 -3.22 12.95
CA SER A 295 0.73 -4.02 12.25
C SER A 295 0.76 -3.72 10.76
N ARG A 296 -0.41 -3.55 10.14
CA ARG A 296 -0.51 -3.29 8.69
C ARG A 296 0.10 -1.95 8.28
N PHE A 297 -0.07 -0.94 9.13
CA PHE A 297 0.59 0.35 8.98
C PHE A 297 2.11 0.19 9.01
N LEU A 298 2.65 -0.46 10.04
CA LEU A 298 4.10 -0.70 10.17
C LEU A 298 4.66 -1.50 9.00
N GLU A 299 4.02 -2.60 8.61
CA GLU A 299 4.43 -3.42 7.47
C GLU A 299 4.52 -2.58 6.19
N THR A 300 3.56 -1.68 5.99
CA THR A 300 3.54 -0.80 4.80
C THR A 300 4.59 0.30 4.88
N LEU A 301 4.85 0.89 6.06
CA LEU A 301 5.99 1.80 6.27
C LEU A 301 7.32 1.13 5.90
N GLN A 302 7.50 -0.13 6.31
CA GLN A 302 8.71 -0.92 6.08
C GLN A 302 8.93 -1.29 4.61
N LYS A 303 7.90 -1.20 3.75
CA LYS A 303 8.07 -1.35 2.30
C LYS A 303 8.92 -0.23 1.70
N TYR A 304 8.95 0.96 2.31
CA TYR A 304 9.66 2.13 1.78
C TYR A 304 11.08 2.27 2.31
N THR A 305 11.28 2.13 3.61
CA THR A 305 12.60 2.16 4.24
C THR A 305 12.61 1.39 5.56
N LYS A 306 13.76 1.30 6.23
CA LYS A 306 13.84 0.72 7.57
C LYS A 306 13.08 1.62 8.55
N VAL A 307 12.07 1.05 9.18
CA VAL A 307 11.28 1.65 10.27
C VAL A 307 11.20 0.64 11.39
N ASP A 308 11.74 0.99 12.55
CA ASP A 308 11.84 0.09 13.70
C ASP A 308 10.65 0.32 14.64
N LEU A 309 9.97 -0.77 15.02
CA LEU A 309 8.95 -0.72 16.07
C LEU A 309 9.62 -0.57 17.43
N VAL A 310 9.36 0.55 18.10
CA VAL A 310 9.92 0.82 19.44
C VAL A 310 8.81 0.74 20.47
N LYS A 311 8.96 -0.19 21.41
CA LYS A 311 8.08 -0.39 22.57
C LYS A 311 8.85 -0.15 23.87
N GLY A 312 8.15 0.33 24.88
CA GLY A 312 8.64 0.40 26.25
C GLY A 312 7.47 0.28 27.22
N ASP A 313 7.71 -0.27 28.41
CA ASP A 313 6.67 -0.37 29.43
C ASP A 313 6.55 0.94 30.22
N LYS A 314 7.68 1.64 30.35
CA LYS A 314 7.85 2.93 31.04
C LYS A 314 8.38 3.99 30.09
N LEU A 315 8.03 5.26 30.34
CA LEU A 315 8.43 6.38 29.50
C LEU A 315 9.96 6.51 29.35
N ASN A 316 10.70 6.45 30.45
CA ASN A 316 12.17 6.59 30.41
C ASN A 316 12.83 5.52 29.54
N GLU A 317 12.33 4.28 29.59
CA GLU A 317 12.81 3.19 28.74
C GLU A 317 12.54 3.48 27.26
N LEU A 318 11.31 3.93 26.95
CA LEU A 318 10.93 4.32 25.60
C LEU A 318 11.83 5.45 25.06
N LEU A 319 12.05 6.50 25.84
CA LEU A 319 12.88 7.64 25.44
C LEU A 319 14.35 7.24 25.22
N VAL A 320 14.89 6.34 26.03
CA VAL A 320 16.25 5.79 25.84
C VAL A 320 16.34 5.04 24.52
N LYS A 321 15.38 4.17 24.20
CA LYS A 321 15.35 3.46 22.91
C LYS A 321 15.15 4.42 21.74
N LEU A 322 14.40 5.48 21.91
CA LEU A 322 14.19 6.50 20.88
C LEU A 322 15.43 7.40 20.65
N ALA A 323 16.46 7.34 21.49
CA ALA A 323 17.61 8.25 21.44
C ALA A 323 18.33 8.24 20.08
N GLU A 324 18.49 7.08 19.45
CA GLU A 324 19.18 6.94 18.17
C GLU A 324 18.37 7.44 16.95
N TYR A 325 17.05 7.56 17.09
CA TYR A 325 16.15 7.97 16.01
C TYR A 325 16.05 9.49 15.91
N ASN A 326 15.88 10.01 14.70
CA ASN A 326 15.71 11.45 14.46
C ASN A 326 14.31 11.83 13.97
N LEU A 327 13.49 10.81 13.65
CA LEU A 327 12.08 10.94 13.29
C LEU A 327 11.30 9.84 13.99
N VAL A 328 10.19 10.19 14.63
CA VAL A 328 9.26 9.24 15.25
C VAL A 328 7.91 9.38 14.58
N ILE A 329 7.40 8.27 14.05
CA ILE A 329 6.02 8.15 13.57
C ILE A 329 5.22 7.54 14.73
N ILE A 330 4.12 8.18 15.10
CA ILE A 330 3.22 7.71 16.15
C ILE A 330 1.87 7.46 15.50
N GLY A 331 1.35 6.24 15.61
CA GLY A 331 0.00 5.90 15.17
C GLY A 331 -0.91 5.70 16.37
N LEU A 332 -2.07 6.37 16.42
CA LEU A 332 -3.12 6.10 17.41
C LEU A 332 -4.15 5.12 16.81
N HIS A 333 -4.14 3.88 17.30
CA HIS A 333 -4.97 2.78 16.81
C HIS A 333 -6.03 2.38 17.85
N ARG A 334 -7.30 2.72 17.62
CA ARG A 334 -8.42 2.25 18.44
C ARG A 334 -9.42 1.49 17.60
N SER A 335 -10.15 0.60 18.26
CA SER A 335 -11.19 -0.20 17.61
C SER A 335 -12.29 0.67 17.03
N ASP A 336 -12.60 0.45 15.75
CA ASP A 336 -13.74 1.01 15.03
C ASP A 336 -14.93 0.03 14.93
N ALA A 337 -14.91 -1.05 15.73
CA ALA A 337 -15.90 -2.12 15.70
C ALA A 337 -17.34 -1.63 15.97
N ASN A 338 -17.50 -0.56 16.76
CA ASN A 338 -18.79 0.09 16.99
C ASN A 338 -18.62 1.53 17.53
N PRO A 339 -19.67 2.38 17.47
CA PRO A 339 -19.63 3.77 17.93
C PRO A 339 -19.25 4.01 19.41
N TRP A 340 -19.44 3.02 20.30
CA TRP A 340 -19.22 3.15 21.74
C TRP A 340 -17.76 2.87 22.15
N LYS A 341 -16.91 2.41 21.22
CA LYS A 341 -15.49 2.21 21.49
C LYS A 341 -14.78 3.54 21.76
N ALA A 342 -13.85 3.51 22.71
CA ALA A 342 -13.05 4.68 23.05
C ALA A 342 -12.15 5.06 21.86
N TYR A 343 -12.11 6.36 21.56
CA TYR A 343 -11.31 6.93 20.47
C TYR A 343 -10.22 7.87 20.98
N LYS A 344 -10.27 8.25 22.26
CA LYS A 344 -9.42 9.27 22.87
C LYS A 344 -8.01 8.72 23.15
N PHE A 345 -7.08 9.65 23.34
CA PHE A 345 -5.83 9.32 24.00
C PHE A 345 -6.09 9.03 25.48
N SER A 346 -5.32 8.11 26.04
CA SER A 346 -5.18 7.97 27.49
C SER A 346 -4.22 9.04 28.03
N ASP A 347 -4.33 9.37 29.32
CA ASP A 347 -3.41 10.30 29.99
C ASP A 347 -1.94 9.86 29.82
N LYS A 348 -1.69 8.55 29.89
CA LYS A 348 -0.37 7.96 29.66
C LYS A 348 0.15 8.30 28.27
N GLU A 349 -0.66 8.09 27.23
CA GLU A 349 -0.25 8.35 25.84
C GLU A 349 -0.07 9.85 25.57
N MET A 350 -0.88 10.72 26.17
CA MET A 350 -0.69 12.17 26.05
C MET A 350 0.65 12.60 26.65
N VAL A 351 0.98 12.14 27.86
CA VAL A 351 2.29 12.40 28.47
C VAL A 351 3.42 11.89 27.58
N TRP A 352 3.29 10.68 27.04
CA TRP A 352 4.32 10.09 26.18
C TRP A 352 4.48 10.87 24.87
N LEU A 353 3.37 11.27 24.24
CA LEU A 353 3.38 12.10 23.03
C LEU A 353 4.17 13.39 23.28
N TYR A 354 3.89 14.09 24.37
CA TYR A 354 4.55 15.35 24.69
C TYR A 354 6.03 15.21 24.98
N GLU A 355 6.41 14.21 25.77
CA GLU A 355 7.82 13.99 26.09
C GLU A 355 8.63 13.53 24.88
N ILE A 356 8.04 12.74 23.97
CA ILE A 356 8.68 12.38 22.69
C ILE A 356 8.81 13.62 21.80
N ALA A 357 7.72 14.37 21.60
CA ALA A 357 7.67 15.55 20.74
C ALA A 357 8.62 16.66 21.21
N ARG A 358 8.94 16.72 22.51
CA ARG A 358 9.91 17.68 23.05
C ARG A 358 11.34 17.45 22.55
N ILE A 359 11.71 16.21 22.25
CA ILE A 359 13.11 15.85 21.93
C ILE A 359 13.28 15.25 20.53
N LYS A 360 12.20 14.85 19.86
CA LYS A 360 12.20 14.27 18.51
C LYS A 360 11.26 15.02 17.60
N LYS A 361 11.54 14.95 16.28
CA LYS A 361 10.54 15.30 15.27
C LYS A 361 9.48 14.21 15.22
N VAL A 362 8.21 14.59 15.26
CA VAL A 362 7.06 13.67 15.33
C VAL A 362 6.13 13.85 14.13
N ILE A 363 5.74 12.72 13.54
CA ILE A 363 4.57 12.60 12.68
C ILE A 363 3.53 11.80 13.48
N LEU A 364 2.40 12.43 13.79
CA LEU A 364 1.25 11.77 14.42
C LEU A 364 0.22 11.41 13.34
N ASP A 365 -0.18 10.15 13.30
CA ASP A 365 -1.26 9.64 12.47
C ASP A 365 -2.40 9.12 13.35
N VAL A 366 -3.62 9.60 13.09
CA VAL A 366 -4.81 9.36 13.92
C VAL A 366 -5.77 8.46 13.14
N PHE A 367 -5.82 7.17 13.50
CA PHE A 367 -6.68 6.15 12.88
C PHE A 367 -8.06 6.06 13.53
N VAL A 368 -8.56 7.19 14.01
CA VAL A 368 -9.83 7.32 14.73
C VAL A 368 -10.50 8.63 14.35
N LYS A 369 -11.70 8.87 14.88
CA LYS A 369 -12.42 10.13 14.63
C LYS A 369 -11.57 11.36 15.02
N PRO A 370 -11.64 12.47 14.26
CA PRO A 370 -10.76 13.62 14.47
C PRO A 370 -10.81 14.21 15.89
N TYR A 371 -11.93 14.04 16.60
CA TYR A 371 -12.12 14.53 17.96
C TYR A 371 -11.13 13.98 18.98
N ALA A 372 -10.36 12.93 18.68
CA ALA A 372 -9.25 12.50 19.53
C ALA A 372 -8.21 13.62 19.74
N LEU A 373 -8.13 14.59 18.82
CA LEU A 373 -7.23 15.72 18.90
C LEU A 373 -7.68 16.84 19.85
N LEU A 374 -8.96 16.84 20.28
CA LEU A 374 -9.49 17.89 21.17
C LEU A 374 -8.86 17.85 22.57
N ASP A 375 -8.46 16.65 23.02
CA ASP A 375 -7.86 16.45 24.33
C ASP A 375 -6.39 16.92 24.37
N LEU A 376 -5.77 17.23 23.23
CA LEU A 376 -4.41 17.75 23.17
C LEU A 376 -4.38 19.22 23.63
N VAL A 377 -3.56 19.52 24.64
CA VAL A 377 -3.34 20.88 25.15
C VAL A 377 -2.57 21.75 24.17
N SER A 378 -1.61 21.15 23.45
CA SER A 378 -0.81 21.82 22.43
C SER A 378 -0.42 20.85 21.34
N THR A 379 -0.17 21.38 20.14
CA THR A 379 0.34 20.62 19.00
C THR A 379 1.65 21.19 18.48
N GLU A 380 2.22 22.22 19.13
CA GLU A 380 3.34 23.03 18.60
C GLU A 380 4.58 22.21 18.21
N ASN A 381 4.96 21.27 19.09
CA ASN A 381 6.13 20.39 18.94
C ASN A 381 5.86 19.13 18.11
N ILE A 382 4.67 18.99 17.52
CA ILE A 382 4.36 17.90 16.58
C ILE A 382 4.48 18.47 15.17
N GLU A 383 5.47 18.03 14.39
CA GLU A 383 5.72 18.59 13.06
C GLU A 383 4.68 18.17 12.03
N GLY A 384 4.27 16.91 12.04
CA GLY A 384 3.27 16.36 11.11
C GLY A 384 2.06 15.82 11.87
N VAL A 385 0.85 16.19 11.43
CA VAL A 385 -0.39 15.58 11.94
C VAL A 385 -1.26 15.17 10.75
N MET A 386 -1.64 13.89 10.73
CA MET A 386 -2.50 13.27 9.74
C MET A 386 -3.68 12.58 10.42
N VAL A 387 -4.83 12.66 9.76
CA VAL A 387 -6.08 12.05 10.21
C VAL A 387 -6.54 11.07 9.13
N SER A 388 -6.65 9.82 9.57
CA SER A 388 -6.95 8.65 8.74
C SER A 388 -8.35 8.09 9.04
N TYR A 389 -9.03 8.69 10.03
CA TYR A 389 -10.46 8.56 10.38
C TYR A 389 -10.91 7.20 10.94
N GLN A 390 -10.31 6.10 10.48
CA GLN A 390 -10.67 4.72 10.81
C GLN A 390 -9.41 3.85 10.92
N ASN A 391 -9.50 2.73 11.64
CA ASN A 391 -8.37 1.83 11.86
C ASN A 391 -8.34 0.64 10.88
N SER A 392 -9.15 0.70 9.83
CA SER A 392 -9.18 -0.33 8.80
C SER A 392 -7.81 -0.55 8.14
N GLU A 393 -7.53 -1.78 7.71
CA GLU A 393 -6.29 -2.11 7.01
C GLU A 393 -6.02 -1.18 5.81
N MET A 394 -7.07 -0.82 5.06
CA MET A 394 -6.97 0.10 3.92
C MET A 394 -6.53 1.50 4.36
N ALA A 395 -7.07 2.03 5.48
CA ALA A 395 -6.65 3.32 6.01
C ALA A 395 -5.19 3.26 6.46
N GLN A 396 -4.79 2.20 7.15
CA GLN A 396 -3.39 1.97 7.54
C GLN A 396 -2.45 1.94 6.34
N GLU A 397 -2.75 1.14 5.32
CA GLU A 397 -1.93 1.05 4.10
C GLU A 397 -1.79 2.41 3.42
N LYS A 398 -2.92 3.07 3.08
CA LYS A 398 -2.90 4.32 2.32
C LYS A 398 -2.29 5.48 3.08
N SER A 399 -2.36 5.47 4.40
CA SER A 399 -1.71 6.49 5.22
C SER A 399 -0.19 6.31 5.22
N ALA A 400 0.31 5.08 5.30
CA ALA A 400 1.75 4.80 5.12
C ALA A 400 2.24 5.18 3.71
N GLU A 401 1.44 4.91 2.67
CA GLU A 401 1.73 5.35 1.30
C GLU A 401 1.79 6.89 1.20
N ALA A 402 0.88 7.60 1.86
CA ALA A 402 0.86 9.07 1.91
C ALA A 402 2.08 9.63 2.68
N ILE A 403 2.48 9.01 3.79
CA ILE A 403 3.64 9.39 4.59
C ILE A 403 4.91 9.40 3.73
N PHE A 404 5.11 8.37 2.91
CA PHE A 404 6.28 8.29 2.02
C PHE A 404 6.07 8.93 0.64
N GLY A 405 4.88 9.50 0.39
CA GLY A 405 4.55 10.17 -0.85
C GLY A 405 4.40 9.22 -2.04
N ALA A 406 4.05 7.95 -1.83
CA ALA A 406 3.61 7.09 -2.92
C ALA A 406 2.26 7.57 -3.50
N ILE A 407 1.37 8.08 -2.63
CA ILE A 407 0.17 8.84 -3.00
C ILE A 407 0.27 10.29 -2.50
N GLY A 408 -0.44 11.19 -3.17
CA GLY A 408 -0.69 12.54 -2.66
C GLY A 408 -1.91 12.58 -1.75
N THR A 409 -2.08 13.67 -1.01
CA THR A 409 -3.25 13.85 -0.13
C THR A 409 -4.07 15.07 -0.55
N ALA A 410 -5.40 14.89 -0.54
CA ALA A 410 -6.37 15.91 -0.92
C ALA A 410 -7.56 16.04 0.06
N GLY A 411 -7.55 15.23 1.13
CA GLY A 411 -8.53 15.27 2.20
C GLY A 411 -8.63 16.63 2.85
N VAL A 412 -9.78 16.89 3.47
CA VAL A 412 -10.09 18.14 4.14
C VAL A 412 -10.86 17.82 5.40
N LEU A 413 -10.43 18.40 6.51
CA LEU A 413 -11.03 18.13 7.80
C LEU A 413 -12.52 18.55 7.81
N PRO A 414 -13.47 17.63 8.08
CA PRO A 414 -14.90 17.91 8.00
C PRO A 414 -15.50 18.49 9.29
N VAL A 415 -14.69 18.58 10.36
CA VAL A 415 -15.09 19.04 11.69
C VAL A 415 -13.96 19.86 12.30
N THR A 416 -14.25 20.68 13.30
CA THR A 416 -13.22 21.30 14.13
C THR A 416 -12.70 20.26 15.13
N SER A 417 -11.41 19.94 15.04
CA SER A 417 -10.79 18.88 15.86
C SER A 417 -9.84 19.38 16.94
N HIS A 418 -9.48 20.66 16.90
CA HIS A 418 -8.64 21.36 17.88
C HIS A 418 -8.72 22.87 17.59
N THR A 419 -8.39 23.75 18.53
CA THR A 419 -8.39 25.21 18.32
C THR A 419 -7.49 25.64 17.15
N ASN A 420 -6.34 24.98 17.00
CA ASN A 420 -5.42 25.15 15.86
C ASN A 420 -5.85 24.43 14.57
N PHE A 421 -6.85 23.54 14.62
CA PHE A 421 -7.32 22.73 13.49
C PHE A 421 -8.84 22.93 13.30
N PRO A 422 -9.26 24.13 12.87
CA PRO A 422 -10.67 24.39 12.58
C PRO A 422 -11.16 23.56 11.39
N LEU A 423 -12.48 23.49 11.25
CA LEU A 423 -13.15 23.04 10.03
C LEU A 423 -12.43 23.53 8.76
N HIS A 424 -12.34 22.65 7.78
CA HIS A 424 -11.68 22.87 6.48
C HIS A 424 -10.14 22.94 6.50
N THR A 425 -9.50 22.68 7.64
CA THR A 425 -8.04 22.53 7.70
C THR A 425 -7.56 21.41 6.77
N ALA A 426 -6.57 21.71 5.94
CA ALA A 426 -5.96 20.77 5.02
C ALA A 426 -4.58 21.25 4.54
N VAL A 427 -3.65 20.31 4.42
CA VAL A 427 -2.38 20.47 3.73
C VAL A 427 -2.35 19.47 2.59
N ARG A 428 -2.16 19.96 1.37
CA ARG A 428 -2.06 19.10 0.18
C ARG A 428 -0.62 18.67 -0.07
N THR A 429 -0.45 17.43 -0.49
CA THR A 429 0.85 16.89 -0.92
C THR A 429 0.74 16.26 -2.29
N ASN A 430 1.82 16.37 -3.08
CA ASN A 430 1.94 15.69 -4.37
C ASN A 430 2.69 14.36 -4.19
N PRO A 431 2.37 13.32 -4.99
CA PRO A 431 3.14 12.08 -4.98
C PRO A 431 4.58 12.32 -5.46
N LEU A 432 5.50 11.52 -4.93
CA LEU A 432 6.93 11.51 -5.20
C LEU A 432 7.34 10.42 -6.22
N SER A 433 6.36 9.79 -6.88
CA SER A 433 6.59 8.66 -7.80
C SER A 433 7.35 7.49 -7.14
N ARG A 434 6.96 7.15 -5.91
CA ARG A 434 7.33 5.86 -5.29
C ARG A 434 6.30 4.80 -5.67
N LEU A 435 6.69 3.53 -5.46
CA LEU A 435 5.77 2.42 -5.65
C LEU A 435 4.57 2.51 -4.68
N GLN A 436 3.37 2.33 -5.21
CA GLN A 436 2.14 2.08 -4.46
C GLN A 436 1.88 0.56 -4.38
N TYR A 437 0.93 0.13 -3.58
CA TYR A 437 0.54 -1.26 -3.38
C TYR A 437 -0.98 -1.37 -3.45
N ASP A 438 -1.48 -2.21 -4.36
CA ASP A 438 -2.89 -2.23 -4.76
C ASP A 438 -3.21 -3.60 -5.39
N ILE A 439 -4.46 -3.81 -5.81
CA ILE A 439 -4.92 -4.98 -6.56
C ILE A 439 -4.67 -4.84 -8.07
N PRO A 440 -4.62 -5.95 -8.83
CA PRO A 440 -4.39 -5.94 -10.28
C PRO A 440 -5.32 -5.04 -11.09
N GLU A 441 -6.60 -4.96 -10.72
CA GLU A 441 -7.61 -4.25 -11.50
C GLU A 441 -7.42 -2.73 -11.45
N SER A 442 -6.74 -2.23 -10.41
CA SER A 442 -6.40 -0.82 -10.26
C SER A 442 -5.47 -0.28 -11.36
N VAL A 443 -4.83 -1.19 -12.10
CA VAL A 443 -3.92 -0.88 -13.22
C VAL A 443 -4.38 -1.49 -14.54
N GLY A 444 -5.60 -2.04 -14.59
CA GLY A 444 -6.18 -2.70 -15.76
C GLY A 444 -5.58 -4.08 -16.01
N MET A 445 -5.49 -4.90 -14.96
CA MET A 445 -5.09 -6.31 -15.04
C MET A 445 -6.11 -7.22 -14.35
N ASP A 446 -6.40 -8.39 -14.92
CA ASP A 446 -7.33 -9.37 -14.34
C ASP A 446 -6.62 -10.24 -13.30
N SER A 447 -7.05 -10.15 -12.04
CA SER A 447 -6.51 -10.95 -10.94
C SER A 447 -6.64 -12.46 -11.16
N ARG A 448 -7.73 -12.94 -11.78
CA ARG A 448 -7.99 -14.37 -12.04
C ARG A 448 -7.02 -14.94 -13.06
N LYS A 449 -6.56 -14.12 -14.01
CA LYS A 449 -5.51 -14.53 -14.95
C LYS A 449 -4.15 -14.61 -14.25
N LEU A 450 -3.86 -13.68 -13.34
CA LEU A 450 -2.63 -13.71 -12.53
C LEU A 450 -2.61 -14.86 -11.53
N GLU A 451 -3.75 -15.32 -11.01
CA GLU A 451 -3.82 -16.52 -10.14
C GLU A 451 -3.23 -17.78 -10.79
N LYS A 452 -3.21 -17.87 -12.13
CA LYS A 452 -2.54 -18.97 -12.85
C LYS A 452 -1.05 -19.05 -12.56
N ILE A 453 -0.43 -17.94 -12.16
CA ILE A 453 0.98 -17.91 -11.74
C ILE A 453 1.18 -18.81 -10.51
N ASP A 454 0.25 -18.79 -9.55
CA ASP A 454 0.33 -19.62 -8.35
C ASP A 454 0.41 -21.12 -8.72
N LEU A 455 -0.35 -21.55 -9.73
CA LEU A 455 -0.30 -22.91 -10.26
C LEU A 455 1.05 -23.23 -10.90
N ILE A 456 1.60 -22.33 -11.72
CA ILE A 456 2.93 -22.53 -12.34
C ILE A 456 4.03 -22.59 -11.27
N MET A 457 3.92 -21.77 -10.23
CA MET A 457 4.86 -21.78 -9.10
C MET A 457 4.75 -23.08 -8.31
N GLN A 458 3.53 -23.58 -8.06
CA GLN A 458 3.34 -24.87 -7.40
C GLN A 458 3.93 -26.02 -8.22
N GLN A 459 3.66 -26.08 -9.52
CA GLN A 459 4.22 -27.10 -10.42
C GLN A 459 5.76 -27.05 -10.45
N ALA A 460 6.34 -25.85 -10.43
CA ALA A 460 7.78 -25.68 -10.37
C ALA A 460 8.36 -26.22 -9.05
N MET A 461 7.70 -26.02 -7.91
CA MET A 461 8.11 -26.58 -6.62
C MET A 461 7.98 -28.10 -6.61
N ASP A 462 6.85 -28.65 -7.07
CA ASP A 462 6.61 -30.09 -7.13
C ASP A 462 7.62 -30.81 -8.05
N SER A 463 8.08 -30.11 -9.09
CA SER A 463 9.12 -30.60 -10.00
C SER A 463 10.57 -30.36 -9.50
N ALA A 464 10.73 -29.85 -8.28
CA ALA A 464 12.01 -29.47 -7.68
C ALA A 464 12.83 -28.54 -8.60
N VAL A 465 12.19 -27.53 -9.19
CA VAL A 465 12.86 -26.48 -9.98
C VAL A 465 13.70 -25.57 -9.07
N PHE A 466 13.17 -25.25 -7.89
CA PHE A 466 13.85 -24.55 -6.80
C PHE A 466 13.14 -24.90 -5.46
N PRO A 467 13.83 -24.80 -4.31
CA PRO A 467 13.19 -24.93 -3.00
C PRO A 467 12.22 -23.80 -2.66
N GLY A 468 12.59 -22.56 -2.98
CA GLY A 468 11.79 -21.39 -2.64
C GLY A 468 12.03 -20.19 -3.55
N ALA A 469 11.05 -19.29 -3.58
CA ALA A 469 11.05 -18.13 -4.46
C ALA A 469 10.28 -16.92 -3.90
N GLN A 470 10.58 -15.75 -4.45
CA GLN A 470 9.79 -14.52 -4.33
C GLN A 470 9.41 -14.03 -5.71
N LEU A 471 8.18 -13.53 -5.85
CA LEU A 471 7.68 -12.93 -7.09
C LEU A 471 7.08 -11.55 -6.80
N LEU A 472 7.43 -10.57 -7.61
CA LEU A 472 6.83 -9.24 -7.57
C LEU A 472 6.51 -8.75 -8.98
N ILE A 473 5.27 -8.27 -9.16
CA ILE A 473 4.82 -7.62 -10.39
C ILE A 473 4.31 -6.22 -10.02
N ALA A 474 4.85 -5.21 -10.68
CA ALA A 474 4.36 -3.85 -10.60
C ALA A 474 3.98 -3.35 -11.98
N ARG A 475 2.89 -2.59 -12.08
CA ARG A 475 2.49 -1.91 -13.30
C ARG A 475 1.98 -0.51 -12.96
N LYS A 476 2.24 0.50 -13.81
CA LYS A 476 1.83 1.89 -13.58
C LYS A 476 2.25 2.43 -12.20
N GLY A 477 3.45 2.05 -11.76
CA GLY A 477 3.98 2.41 -10.45
C GLY A 477 3.27 1.75 -9.24
N LYS A 478 2.38 0.77 -9.45
CA LYS A 478 1.71 0.02 -8.37
C LYS A 478 2.15 -1.44 -8.36
N VAL A 479 2.59 -1.94 -7.21
CA VAL A 479 2.83 -3.37 -6.97
C VAL A 479 1.47 -4.05 -6.80
N ILE A 480 1.15 -4.96 -7.72
CA ILE A 480 -0.16 -5.64 -7.78
C ILE A 480 -0.10 -7.13 -7.47
N TYR A 481 1.12 -7.66 -7.33
CA TYR A 481 1.36 -9.03 -6.94
C TYR A 481 2.71 -9.09 -6.23
N HIS A 482 2.73 -9.58 -4.98
CA HIS A 482 3.95 -9.74 -4.20
C HIS A 482 3.80 -10.95 -3.28
N LYS A 483 4.30 -12.10 -3.70
CA LYS A 483 4.12 -13.39 -3.00
C LYS A 483 5.44 -14.13 -2.83
N THR A 484 5.47 -15.02 -1.84
CA THR A 484 6.55 -15.99 -1.63
C THR A 484 6.05 -17.40 -1.87
N PHE A 485 6.97 -18.29 -2.21
CA PHE A 485 6.69 -19.68 -2.53
C PHE A 485 7.75 -20.57 -1.90
N GLY A 486 7.31 -21.73 -1.40
CA GLY A 486 8.19 -22.78 -0.92
C GLY A 486 9.01 -22.38 0.31
N LYS A 487 10.20 -22.97 0.40
CA LYS A 487 11.01 -23.02 1.62
C LYS A 487 12.47 -22.64 1.31
N PRO A 488 13.26 -22.17 2.29
CA PRO A 488 14.69 -21.88 2.10
C PRO A 488 15.50 -23.06 1.56
N THR A 489 15.18 -24.28 2.00
CA THR A 489 15.74 -25.55 1.53
C THR A 489 14.62 -26.58 1.41
N TYR A 490 14.86 -27.71 0.74
CA TYR A 490 13.87 -28.78 0.62
C TYR A 490 13.43 -29.37 1.98
N ASP A 491 14.34 -29.38 2.97
CA ASP A 491 14.10 -29.94 4.30
C ASP A 491 13.75 -28.88 5.36
N SER A 492 13.60 -27.60 4.97
CA SER A 492 13.27 -26.54 5.93
C SER A 492 11.82 -26.67 6.44
N GLU A 493 11.59 -26.36 7.71
CA GLU A 493 10.24 -26.35 8.29
C GLU A 493 9.51 -25.02 8.10
N ARG A 494 10.27 -23.92 7.90
CA ARG A 494 9.68 -22.59 7.65
C ARG A 494 9.50 -22.29 6.17
N ASN A 495 8.51 -21.46 5.87
CA ASN A 495 8.29 -20.88 4.54
C ASN A 495 9.21 -19.67 4.29
N VAL A 496 9.42 -19.35 3.01
CA VAL A 496 10.10 -18.12 2.59
C VAL A 496 9.28 -16.89 3.01
N ARG A 497 9.95 -15.88 3.56
CA ARG A 497 9.37 -14.57 3.93
C ARG A 497 9.65 -13.53 2.85
N LEU A 498 8.83 -12.48 2.75
CA LEU A 498 9.06 -11.34 1.84
C LEU A 498 10.34 -10.56 2.18
N THR A 499 10.81 -10.67 3.42
CA THR A 499 12.04 -10.06 3.93
C THR A 499 13.28 -10.94 3.76
N ASP A 500 13.12 -12.21 3.37
CA ASP A 500 14.28 -13.07 3.11
C ASP A 500 15.05 -12.54 1.90
N ILE A 501 16.38 -12.64 1.94
CA ILE A 501 17.26 -12.14 0.87
C ILE A 501 17.95 -13.29 0.14
N TYR A 502 18.03 -13.14 -1.18
CA TYR A 502 18.61 -14.12 -2.09
C TYR A 502 19.95 -13.61 -2.62
N ASP A 503 20.89 -14.53 -2.85
CA ASP A 503 22.02 -14.25 -3.75
C ASP A 503 21.48 -13.99 -5.16
N VAL A 504 21.70 -12.80 -5.70
CA VAL A 504 21.20 -12.40 -7.02
C VAL A 504 22.28 -12.36 -8.10
N ALA A 505 23.24 -13.30 -8.04
CA ALA A 505 24.35 -13.42 -9.00
C ALA A 505 23.94 -13.10 -10.45
N SER A 506 24.73 -12.25 -11.11
CA SER A 506 24.48 -11.61 -12.41
C SER A 506 23.44 -10.49 -12.47
N LEU A 507 22.43 -10.42 -11.59
CA LEU A 507 21.65 -9.18 -11.45
C LEU A 507 22.49 -8.06 -10.84
N THR A 508 23.51 -8.40 -10.05
CA THR A 508 24.52 -7.45 -9.51
C THR A 508 25.05 -6.47 -10.56
N LYS A 509 25.19 -6.91 -11.82
CA LYS A 509 25.63 -6.07 -12.93
C LYS A 509 24.78 -4.83 -13.09
N ILE A 510 23.45 -5.00 -13.20
CA ILE A 510 22.49 -3.91 -13.45
C ILE A 510 22.04 -3.23 -12.15
N LEU A 511 22.23 -3.88 -11.00
CA LEU A 511 21.83 -3.35 -9.69
C LEU A 511 22.97 -2.63 -8.95
N ALA A 512 24.24 -2.84 -9.32
CA ALA A 512 25.40 -2.27 -8.62
C ALA A 512 26.40 -1.60 -9.57
N SER A 513 27.01 -2.36 -10.50
CA SER A 513 28.10 -1.83 -11.33
C SER A 513 27.63 -0.84 -12.38
N LEU A 514 26.58 -1.19 -13.13
CA LEU A 514 26.03 -0.37 -14.20
C LEU A 514 25.60 1.04 -13.75
N PRO A 515 24.87 1.22 -12.63
CA PRO A 515 24.50 2.55 -12.17
C PRO A 515 25.73 3.42 -11.82
N MET A 516 26.82 2.83 -11.32
CA MET A 516 28.06 3.59 -11.08
C MET A 516 28.77 3.98 -12.38
N VAL A 517 28.73 3.12 -13.40
CA VAL A 517 29.24 3.44 -14.74
C VAL A 517 28.42 4.56 -15.38
N MET A 518 27.09 4.52 -15.28
CA MET A 518 26.21 5.60 -15.75
C MET A 518 26.54 6.93 -15.07
N LYS A 519 26.80 6.94 -13.75
CA LYS A 519 27.22 8.16 -13.04
C LYS A 519 28.56 8.71 -13.54
N LEU A 520 29.54 7.84 -13.81
CA LEU A 520 30.83 8.26 -14.38
C LEU A 520 30.67 8.84 -15.79
N GLU A 521 29.76 8.28 -16.59
CA GLU A 521 29.43 8.80 -17.93
C GLU A 521 28.75 10.18 -17.85
N GLU A 522 27.76 10.35 -16.97
CA GLU A 522 27.10 11.64 -16.76
C GLU A 522 28.03 12.73 -16.23
N ALA A 523 29.03 12.34 -15.43
CA ALA A 523 30.07 13.22 -14.93
C ALA A 523 31.15 13.54 -15.98
N GLY A 524 31.03 13.00 -17.20
CA GLY A 524 31.99 13.20 -18.29
C GLY A 524 33.36 12.56 -18.05
N LYS A 525 33.47 11.63 -17.09
CA LYS A 525 34.73 10.93 -16.77
C LYS A 525 35.05 9.81 -17.76
N ILE A 526 34.01 9.26 -18.38
CA ILE A 526 34.09 8.27 -19.46
C ILE A 526 33.00 8.55 -20.48
N THR A 527 33.16 8.02 -21.68
CA THR A 527 32.10 7.94 -22.69
C THR A 527 31.96 6.50 -23.15
N LEU A 528 30.90 6.19 -23.91
CA LEU A 528 30.76 4.87 -24.53
C LEU A 528 31.93 4.52 -25.47
N GLN A 529 32.66 5.51 -25.98
CA GLN A 529 33.84 5.31 -26.84
C GLN A 529 35.18 5.35 -26.11
N SER A 530 35.17 5.54 -24.78
CA SER A 530 36.38 5.42 -23.98
C SER A 530 36.99 4.04 -24.15
N LYS A 531 38.29 4.01 -24.48
CA LYS A 531 39.06 2.77 -24.59
C LYS A 531 39.50 2.29 -23.22
N LEU A 532 39.63 0.98 -23.07
CA LEU A 532 40.02 0.37 -21.81
C LEU A 532 41.42 0.80 -21.32
N GLN A 533 42.36 1.05 -22.22
CA GLN A 533 43.69 1.56 -21.84
C GLN A 533 43.65 2.97 -21.21
N ASP A 534 42.69 3.81 -21.62
CA ASP A 534 42.54 5.17 -21.10
C ASP A 534 41.87 5.14 -19.72
N MET A 535 40.94 4.20 -19.53
CA MET A 535 40.28 3.97 -18.24
C MET A 535 41.24 3.32 -17.23
N LEU A 536 42.00 2.31 -17.65
CA LEU A 536 42.91 1.55 -16.82
C LEU A 536 44.28 1.45 -17.52
N PRO A 537 45.24 2.33 -17.21
CA PRO A 537 46.56 2.36 -17.86
C PRO A 537 47.34 1.04 -17.81
N GLU A 538 47.06 0.20 -16.82
CA GLU A 538 47.61 -1.16 -16.68
C GLU A 538 47.13 -2.15 -17.77
N LEU A 539 46.11 -1.80 -18.57
CA LEU A 539 45.70 -2.56 -19.75
C LEU A 539 46.44 -2.14 -21.03
N LYS A 540 47.27 -1.10 -20.98
CA LYS A 540 48.07 -0.66 -22.13
C LYS A 540 49.04 -1.77 -22.55
N GLY A 541 49.10 -2.05 -23.85
CA GLY A 541 49.92 -3.12 -24.42
C GLY A 541 49.30 -4.53 -24.32
N THR A 542 48.14 -4.68 -23.69
CA THR A 542 47.38 -5.93 -23.71
C THR A 542 46.46 -6.01 -24.93
N ASN A 543 45.94 -7.20 -25.24
CA ASN A 543 44.93 -7.38 -26.28
C ASN A 543 43.55 -6.78 -25.92
N LYS A 544 43.43 -6.11 -24.77
CA LYS A 544 42.22 -5.39 -24.33
C LYS A 544 42.31 -3.89 -24.51
N ALA A 545 43.51 -3.35 -24.79
CA ALA A 545 43.80 -1.92 -24.75
C ALA A 545 42.81 -1.06 -25.56
N ASP A 546 42.48 -1.50 -26.77
CA ASP A 546 41.65 -0.76 -27.73
C ASP A 546 40.15 -1.06 -27.65
N LEU A 547 39.72 -2.02 -26.81
CA LEU A 547 38.30 -2.29 -26.63
C LEU A 547 37.62 -1.08 -25.98
N THR A 548 36.43 -0.74 -26.45
CA THR A 548 35.65 0.37 -25.95
C THR A 548 34.65 -0.06 -24.87
N LEU A 549 34.21 0.89 -24.05
CA LEU A 549 33.14 0.69 -23.09
C LEU A 549 31.86 0.15 -23.74
N LEU A 550 31.50 0.67 -24.91
CA LEU A 550 30.34 0.24 -25.70
C LEU A 550 30.41 -1.25 -26.06
N GLU A 551 31.56 -1.69 -26.60
CA GLU A 551 31.75 -3.08 -27.05
C GLU A 551 31.67 -4.05 -25.87
N ILE A 552 32.36 -3.76 -24.76
CA ILE A 552 32.41 -4.70 -23.62
C ILE A 552 31.04 -4.80 -22.91
N LEU A 553 30.33 -3.68 -22.73
CA LEU A 553 29.03 -3.67 -22.06
C LEU A 553 27.91 -4.22 -22.95
N SER A 554 28.09 -4.21 -24.27
CA SER A 554 27.18 -4.84 -25.21
C SER A 554 27.53 -6.31 -25.48
N HIS A 555 28.53 -6.89 -24.81
CA HIS A 555 29.01 -8.25 -25.06
C HIS A 555 29.43 -8.50 -26.52
N TYR A 556 30.05 -7.51 -27.16
CA TYR A 556 30.49 -7.53 -28.55
C TYR A 556 31.99 -7.20 -28.66
N ALA A 557 32.80 -7.78 -27.78
CA ALA A 557 34.21 -7.43 -27.61
C ALA A 557 35.17 -8.62 -27.67
N ARG A 558 34.70 -9.80 -28.13
CA ARG A 558 35.47 -11.06 -28.19
C ARG A 558 36.01 -11.52 -26.82
N LEU A 559 35.49 -11.02 -25.70
CA LEU A 559 35.94 -11.44 -24.38
C LEU A 559 35.51 -12.89 -24.10
N LYS A 560 36.36 -13.65 -23.40
CA LYS A 560 36.00 -15.02 -22.98
C LYS A 560 34.79 -14.96 -22.04
N PRO A 561 33.86 -15.93 -22.09
CA PRO A 561 32.65 -15.89 -21.27
C PRO A 561 32.93 -15.89 -19.77
N TRP A 562 33.83 -16.76 -19.33
CA TRP A 562 34.12 -17.00 -17.92
C TRP A 562 35.54 -17.52 -17.76
N VAL A 563 36.17 -17.22 -16.62
CA VAL A 563 37.49 -17.70 -16.24
C VAL A 563 37.42 -18.30 -14.84
N PRO A 564 37.72 -19.59 -14.64
CA PRO A 564 37.63 -20.25 -13.34
C PRO A 564 38.86 -19.97 -12.47
N PHE A 565 38.98 -18.74 -11.95
CA PHE A 565 40.18 -18.29 -11.20
C PHE A 565 40.55 -19.20 -10.01
N TYR A 566 39.57 -19.83 -9.39
CA TYR A 566 39.74 -20.67 -8.20
C TYR A 566 40.42 -22.01 -8.50
N LEU A 567 40.31 -22.56 -9.72
CA LEU A 567 40.84 -23.89 -10.03
C LEU A 567 42.37 -23.98 -9.82
N LYS A 568 43.10 -22.90 -10.12
CA LYS A 568 44.56 -22.83 -9.90
C LYS A 568 44.96 -22.70 -8.43
N THR A 569 43.99 -22.56 -7.53
CA THR A 569 44.21 -22.43 -6.07
C THR A 569 43.88 -23.71 -5.30
N LEU A 570 43.51 -24.78 -6.02
CA LEU A 570 43.19 -26.09 -5.44
C LEU A 570 44.37 -27.05 -5.57
N ASP A 571 44.47 -28.00 -4.64
CA ASP A 571 45.43 -29.11 -4.73
C ASP A 571 44.96 -30.19 -5.73
N SER A 572 45.88 -31.03 -6.22
CA SER A 572 45.64 -31.88 -7.39
C SER A 572 44.73 -33.09 -7.16
N ALA A 573 44.59 -33.59 -5.91
CA ALA A 573 43.64 -34.65 -5.55
C ALA A 573 43.62 -34.91 -4.02
N PRO A 574 42.45 -34.86 -3.34
CA PRO A 574 41.20 -34.28 -3.84
C PRO A 574 41.32 -32.76 -4.02
N ALA A 575 40.58 -32.19 -4.96
CA ALA A 575 40.58 -30.76 -5.26
C ALA A 575 40.09 -29.94 -4.06
N ARG A 576 41.00 -29.55 -3.18
CA ARG A 576 40.72 -28.82 -1.92
C ARG A 576 41.44 -27.48 -1.93
N PRO A 577 40.92 -26.45 -1.24
CA PRO A 577 41.62 -25.18 -1.07
C PRO A 577 43.05 -25.39 -0.56
N SER A 578 44.03 -25.06 -1.39
CA SER A 578 45.43 -25.32 -1.08
C SER A 578 45.91 -24.42 0.06
N PRO A 579 46.67 -24.95 1.05
CA PRO A 579 47.33 -24.14 2.07
C PRO A 579 48.32 -23.12 1.49
N ARG A 580 48.69 -23.19 0.21
CA ARG A 580 49.46 -22.11 -0.42
C ARG A 580 48.67 -20.81 -0.56
N TYR A 581 47.37 -20.92 -0.78
CA TYR A 581 46.48 -19.82 -1.12
C TYR A 581 45.49 -19.49 0.00
N TYR A 582 45.17 -20.45 0.89
CA TYR A 582 44.14 -20.29 1.90
C TYR A 582 44.61 -20.52 3.34
N ARG A 583 43.92 -19.89 4.29
CA ARG A 583 44.01 -20.12 5.74
C ARG A 583 42.60 -20.28 6.33
N LYS A 584 42.51 -20.97 7.48
CA LYS A 584 41.25 -21.10 8.24
C LYS A 584 40.94 -19.88 9.12
N THR A 585 41.96 -19.13 9.49
CA THR A 585 41.88 -17.92 10.31
C THR A 585 42.40 -16.72 9.53
N PRO A 586 41.83 -15.53 9.74
CA PRO A 586 42.29 -14.33 9.05
C PRO A 586 43.68 -13.90 9.53
N SER A 587 44.47 -13.32 8.64
CA SER A 587 45.73 -12.63 8.94
C SER A 587 45.93 -11.49 7.95
N VAL A 588 46.96 -10.66 8.14
CA VAL A 588 47.28 -9.55 7.21
C VAL A 588 47.45 -10.07 5.78
N GLU A 589 48.17 -11.19 5.62
CA GLU A 589 48.42 -11.84 4.33
C GLU A 589 47.21 -12.60 3.81
N PHE A 590 46.34 -13.13 4.69
CA PHE A 590 45.14 -13.91 4.34
C PHE A 590 43.88 -13.25 4.91
N SER A 591 43.47 -12.14 4.31
CA SER A 591 42.35 -11.31 4.79
C SER A 591 41.09 -11.43 3.93
N VAL A 592 41.14 -12.07 2.76
CA VAL A 592 40.01 -12.14 1.83
C VAL A 592 39.11 -13.31 2.19
N LYS A 593 38.04 -13.04 2.93
CA LYS A 593 37.06 -14.06 3.31
C LYS A 593 36.26 -14.52 2.08
N VAL A 594 36.43 -15.79 1.69
CA VAL A 594 35.72 -16.38 0.53
C VAL A 594 34.53 -17.24 0.97
N ALA A 595 34.56 -17.75 2.19
CA ALA A 595 33.51 -18.55 2.83
C ALA A 595 33.71 -18.59 4.36
N GLU A 596 32.89 -19.34 5.09
CA GLU A 596 33.07 -19.53 6.53
C GLU A 596 34.40 -20.24 6.79
N ASN A 597 35.22 -19.66 7.69
CA ASN A 597 36.54 -20.15 8.06
C ASN A 597 37.47 -20.46 6.86
N LEU A 598 37.37 -19.67 5.79
CA LEU A 598 38.22 -19.81 4.60
C LEU A 598 38.63 -18.44 4.06
N TYR A 599 39.92 -18.14 4.17
CA TYR A 599 40.50 -16.84 3.83
C TYR A 599 41.58 -17.00 2.76
N LEU A 600 41.41 -16.33 1.63
CA LEU A 600 42.37 -16.26 0.53
C LEU A 600 43.45 -15.21 0.82
N ARG A 601 44.65 -15.43 0.29
CA ARG A 601 45.74 -14.45 0.28
C ARG A 601 45.30 -13.10 -0.35
N ASN A 602 45.76 -11.99 0.22
CA ASN A 602 45.29 -10.64 -0.10
C ASN A 602 45.68 -10.15 -1.52
N ASP A 603 46.87 -10.53 -2.00
CA ASP A 603 47.46 -10.26 -3.31
C ASP A 603 46.74 -10.95 -4.49
N TYR A 604 45.89 -11.96 -4.22
CA TYR A 604 45.24 -12.70 -5.30
C TYR A 604 44.22 -11.87 -6.10
N LYS A 605 43.71 -10.76 -5.53
CA LYS A 605 42.82 -9.84 -6.26
C LYS A 605 43.53 -9.23 -7.47
N ASP A 606 44.81 -8.89 -7.34
CA ASP A 606 45.63 -8.42 -8.46
C ASP A 606 45.95 -9.55 -9.44
N THR A 607 46.11 -10.77 -8.94
CA THR A 607 46.25 -11.96 -9.79
C THR A 607 45.01 -12.20 -10.65
N ILE A 608 43.80 -12.05 -10.09
CA ILE A 608 42.55 -12.15 -10.85
C ILE A 608 42.55 -11.12 -11.99
N PHE A 609 42.83 -9.86 -11.68
CA PHE A 609 42.83 -8.81 -12.69
C PHE A 609 43.91 -9.04 -13.76
N LYS A 610 45.11 -9.48 -13.36
CA LYS A 610 46.18 -9.85 -14.27
C LYS A 610 45.76 -10.98 -15.21
N ILE A 611 45.11 -12.03 -14.70
CA ILE A 611 44.57 -13.11 -15.53
C ILE A 611 43.56 -12.55 -16.54
N VAL A 612 42.67 -11.63 -16.13
CA VAL A 612 41.71 -11.00 -17.06
C VAL A 612 42.41 -10.19 -18.15
N ALA A 613 43.43 -9.42 -17.79
CA ALA A 613 44.24 -8.62 -18.73
C ALA A 613 45.00 -9.49 -19.74
N ASP A 614 45.56 -10.61 -19.27
CA ASP A 614 46.38 -11.52 -20.07
C ASP A 614 45.54 -12.56 -20.87
N THR A 615 44.25 -12.71 -20.57
CA THR A 615 43.39 -13.72 -21.23
C THR A 615 43.16 -13.39 -22.70
N ASP A 616 43.33 -14.38 -23.58
CA ASP A 616 43.10 -14.21 -25.02
C ASP A 616 41.66 -13.81 -25.39
N LEU A 617 41.53 -13.00 -26.44
CA LEU A 617 40.24 -12.79 -27.10
C LEU A 617 39.79 -14.07 -27.81
N MET A 618 38.48 -14.29 -27.91
CA MET A 618 37.90 -15.29 -28.80
C MET A 618 38.27 -14.98 -30.25
N GLU A 619 38.26 -15.97 -31.14
CA GLU A 619 38.63 -15.78 -32.55
C GLU A 619 37.59 -14.93 -33.32
N LYS A 620 36.31 -15.16 -33.08
CA LYS A 620 35.21 -14.51 -33.81
C LYS A 620 34.61 -13.34 -33.03
N LEU A 621 34.33 -12.25 -33.75
CA LEU A 621 33.53 -11.13 -33.24
C LEU A 621 32.04 -11.48 -33.40
N GLU A 622 31.43 -11.90 -32.30
CA GLU A 622 30.02 -12.22 -32.22
C GLU A 622 29.50 -11.91 -30.81
N TYR A 623 28.17 -11.89 -30.66
CA TYR A 623 27.57 -11.77 -29.33
C TYR A 623 27.96 -12.97 -28.47
N ARG A 624 28.65 -12.68 -27.36
CA ARG A 624 28.97 -13.69 -26.35
C ARG A 624 28.95 -13.09 -24.95
N TYR A 625 28.02 -13.57 -24.13
CA TYR A 625 27.93 -13.18 -22.73
C TYR A 625 29.27 -13.41 -22.00
N SER A 626 29.72 -12.42 -21.24
CA SER A 626 31.00 -12.45 -20.51
C SER A 626 30.92 -11.72 -19.17
N ASP A 627 31.51 -12.29 -18.13
CA ASP A 627 31.64 -11.62 -16.82
C ASP A 627 32.80 -10.63 -16.76
N LEU A 628 33.79 -10.78 -17.65
CA LEU A 628 35.02 -9.99 -17.65
C LEU A 628 34.81 -8.47 -17.73
N PRO A 629 33.86 -7.93 -18.54
CA PRO A 629 33.57 -6.50 -18.55
C PRO A 629 33.34 -5.94 -17.15
N PHE A 630 32.56 -6.64 -16.33
CA PHE A 630 32.17 -6.15 -15.01
C PHE A 630 33.27 -6.32 -13.96
N ILE A 631 34.20 -7.26 -14.15
CA ILE A 631 35.43 -7.33 -13.33
C ILE A 631 36.35 -6.14 -13.66
N ILE A 632 36.51 -5.81 -14.95
CA ILE A 632 37.30 -4.66 -15.40
C ILE A 632 36.68 -3.35 -14.89
N LEU A 633 35.36 -3.20 -15.07
CA LEU A 633 34.64 -2.00 -14.66
C LEU A 633 34.63 -1.79 -13.16
N LYS A 634 34.54 -2.85 -12.35
CA LYS A 634 34.70 -2.72 -10.89
C LYS A 634 36.04 -2.07 -10.55
N ARG A 635 37.14 -2.58 -11.11
CA ARG A 635 38.48 -2.03 -10.83
C ARG A 635 38.59 -0.57 -11.24
N TYR A 636 37.99 -0.20 -12.38
CA TYR A 636 37.93 1.19 -12.81
C TYR A 636 37.12 2.07 -11.85
N VAL A 637 35.89 1.65 -11.51
CA VAL A 637 35.00 2.38 -10.60
C VAL A 637 35.66 2.59 -9.25
N GLU A 638 36.24 1.55 -8.65
CA GLU A 638 36.89 1.66 -7.34
C GLU A 638 38.11 2.59 -7.36
N LYS A 639 38.91 2.57 -8.44
CA LYS A 639 40.02 3.50 -8.62
C LYS A 639 39.55 4.94 -8.85
N ALA A 640 38.52 5.13 -9.68
CA ALA A 640 38.01 6.45 -10.04
C ALA A 640 37.41 7.20 -8.83
N TYR A 641 36.79 6.46 -7.90
CA TYR A 641 36.20 7.03 -6.69
C TYR A 641 37.07 6.86 -5.43
N ASN A 642 38.16 6.08 -5.50
CA ASN A 642 38.98 5.70 -4.34
C ASN A 642 38.16 5.10 -3.18
N GLN A 643 37.16 4.26 -3.52
CA GLN A 643 36.23 3.66 -2.57
C GLN A 643 35.74 2.33 -3.12
N SER A 644 35.43 1.37 -2.25
CA SER A 644 34.97 0.04 -2.68
C SER A 644 33.55 0.09 -3.25
N LEU A 645 33.27 -0.81 -4.20
CA LEU A 645 32.00 -0.80 -4.95
C LEU A 645 30.78 -0.91 -4.02
N ASP A 646 30.85 -1.75 -2.99
CA ASP A 646 29.79 -1.97 -2.00
C ASP A 646 29.40 -0.70 -1.24
N LYS A 647 30.38 0.12 -0.83
CA LYS A 647 30.13 1.41 -0.16
C LYS A 647 29.56 2.43 -1.13
N LEU A 648 30.13 2.50 -2.34
CA LEU A 648 29.69 3.43 -3.37
C LEU A 648 28.22 3.25 -3.73
N VAL A 649 27.80 2.02 -4.01
CA VAL A 649 26.41 1.76 -4.42
C VAL A 649 25.44 1.93 -3.25
N TRP A 650 25.87 1.61 -2.02
CA TRP A 650 25.07 1.85 -0.83
C TRP A 650 24.76 3.34 -0.66
N GLU A 651 25.79 4.19 -0.70
CA GLU A 651 25.67 5.63 -0.48
C GLU A 651 24.92 6.34 -1.62
N ASN A 652 25.18 5.94 -2.87
CA ASN A 652 24.67 6.65 -4.04
C ASN A 652 23.32 6.15 -4.55
N ILE A 653 22.99 4.87 -4.31
CA ILE A 653 21.79 4.22 -4.86
C ILE A 653 20.91 3.66 -3.74
N TYR A 654 21.39 2.71 -2.93
CA TYR A 654 20.49 1.90 -2.09
C TYR A 654 19.91 2.68 -0.91
N LYS A 655 20.76 3.35 -0.15
CA LYS A 655 20.38 4.13 1.02
C LYS A 655 19.38 5.26 0.68
N PRO A 656 19.62 6.14 -0.33
CA PRO A 656 18.65 7.19 -0.69
C PRO A 656 17.35 6.64 -1.30
N LEU A 657 17.40 5.48 -1.95
CA LEU A 657 16.21 4.84 -2.53
C LEU A 657 15.32 4.19 -1.46
N GLY A 658 15.91 3.79 -0.33
CA GLY A 658 15.27 3.00 0.71
C GLY A 658 15.34 1.48 0.45
N ALA A 659 16.32 1.04 -0.35
CA ALA A 659 16.58 -0.37 -0.65
C ALA A 659 17.45 -1.03 0.45
N ASN A 660 16.87 -1.18 1.64
CA ASN A 660 17.59 -1.57 2.86
C ASN A 660 18.00 -3.05 2.91
N TYR A 661 17.36 -3.92 2.13
CA TYR A 661 17.68 -5.34 2.01
C TYR A 661 18.76 -5.61 0.94
N THR A 662 19.10 -4.60 0.12
CA THR A 662 20.12 -4.73 -0.91
C THR A 662 21.52 -4.47 -0.34
N THR A 663 22.37 -5.50 -0.29
CA THR A 663 23.73 -5.39 0.24
C THR A 663 24.69 -6.42 -0.34
N TYR A 664 25.98 -6.11 -0.31
CA TYR A 664 27.05 -7.13 -0.33
C TYR A 664 27.25 -7.67 1.09
N ASN A 665 27.86 -8.86 1.21
CA ASN A 665 28.24 -9.50 2.48
C ASN A 665 27.11 -9.46 3.53
N PRO A 666 25.95 -10.09 3.26
CA PRO A 666 24.72 -9.94 4.05
C PRO A 666 24.86 -10.32 5.52
N LEU A 667 25.79 -11.21 5.88
CA LEU A 667 26.05 -11.63 7.26
C LEU A 667 26.59 -10.51 8.17
N GLU A 668 27.01 -9.38 7.60
CA GLU A 668 27.39 -8.18 8.35
C GLU A 668 26.17 -7.35 8.81
N LYS A 669 24.99 -7.61 8.24
CA LYS A 669 23.77 -6.80 8.47
C LYS A 669 22.55 -7.62 8.88
N PHE A 670 22.48 -8.88 8.48
CA PHE A 670 21.30 -9.73 8.64
C PHE A 670 21.69 -11.03 9.33
N ASP A 671 20.76 -11.53 10.16
CA ASP A 671 20.86 -12.87 10.72
C ASP A 671 20.90 -13.91 9.60
N LYS A 672 21.66 -14.98 9.81
CA LYS A 672 21.80 -16.07 8.84
C LYS A 672 20.44 -16.66 8.43
N ASP A 673 19.47 -16.70 9.33
CA ASP A 673 18.10 -17.15 9.05
C ASP A 673 17.38 -16.28 8.00
N ALA A 674 17.67 -14.99 7.88
CA ALA A 674 17.07 -14.13 6.85
C ALA A 674 17.67 -14.35 5.44
N ILE A 675 18.72 -15.18 5.32
CA ILE A 675 19.47 -15.37 4.07
C ILE A 675 19.16 -16.74 3.49
N ILE A 676 18.71 -16.78 2.24
CA ILE A 676 18.40 -18.03 1.54
C ILE A 676 19.72 -18.70 1.06
N PRO A 677 19.93 -20.00 1.35
CA PRO A 677 21.09 -20.74 0.87
C PRO A 677 21.12 -20.83 -0.67
N SER A 678 22.30 -20.69 -1.26
CA SER A 678 22.49 -20.66 -2.71
C SER A 678 22.96 -22.00 -3.30
N GLU A 679 23.87 -22.73 -2.64
CA GLU A 679 24.39 -24.04 -3.12
C GLU A 679 25.03 -24.82 -1.97
N VAL A 680 25.05 -26.15 -2.06
CA VAL A 680 25.97 -27.01 -1.30
C VAL A 680 27.29 -27.12 -2.08
N ASP A 681 28.19 -26.18 -1.79
CA ASP A 681 29.61 -26.13 -2.15
C ASP A 681 30.36 -27.46 -1.98
N ASN A 682 30.57 -28.32 -3.00
CA ASN A 682 31.34 -29.57 -2.84
C ASN A 682 32.57 -29.72 -3.75
N TYR A 683 32.99 -28.64 -4.42
CA TYR A 683 34.10 -28.65 -5.39
C TYR A 683 35.15 -27.57 -5.12
N TYR A 684 34.80 -26.52 -4.38
CA TYR A 684 35.68 -25.42 -4.00
C TYR A 684 35.67 -25.20 -2.50
N ARG A 685 34.54 -24.78 -1.91
CA ARG A 685 34.47 -24.33 -0.52
C ARG A 685 34.06 -25.42 0.46
N TYR A 686 33.54 -26.55 -0.03
CA TYR A 686 33.18 -27.73 0.77
C TYR A 686 32.25 -27.42 1.95
N GLN A 687 31.25 -26.55 1.72
CA GLN A 687 30.28 -26.09 2.71
C GLN A 687 29.00 -25.58 2.03
N THR A 688 27.89 -25.54 2.77
CA THR A 688 26.66 -24.86 2.30
C THR A 688 26.88 -23.36 2.26
N LEU A 689 26.67 -22.77 1.10
CA LEU A 689 26.78 -21.34 0.88
C LEU A 689 25.49 -20.65 1.32
N GLN A 690 25.55 -20.00 2.49
CA GLN A 690 24.47 -19.18 3.02
C GLN A 690 25.09 -17.89 3.56
N GLY A 691 24.79 -16.77 2.89
CA GLY A 691 25.39 -15.47 3.19
C GLY A 691 26.78 -15.22 2.60
N TYR A 692 27.30 -16.19 1.83
CA TYR A 692 28.48 -16.02 0.98
C TYR A 692 28.07 -16.11 -0.48
N VAL A 693 28.65 -15.25 -1.32
CA VAL A 693 28.34 -15.22 -2.76
C VAL A 693 28.63 -16.57 -3.41
N HIS A 694 27.70 -17.05 -4.22
CA HIS A 694 27.78 -18.28 -5.00
C HIS A 694 28.96 -18.22 -5.99
N ASP A 695 29.07 -17.13 -6.75
CA ASP A 695 30.12 -16.94 -7.74
C ASP A 695 31.53 -16.97 -7.12
N MET A 696 32.36 -17.88 -7.62
CA MET A 696 33.70 -18.10 -7.07
C MET A 696 34.62 -16.89 -7.30
N GLY A 697 34.52 -16.22 -8.45
CA GLY A 697 35.36 -15.06 -8.77
C GLY A 697 35.04 -13.84 -7.91
N ALA A 698 33.76 -13.63 -7.57
CA ALA A 698 33.32 -12.61 -6.63
C ALA A 698 33.71 -12.98 -5.18
N ALA A 699 33.60 -14.26 -4.80
CA ALA A 699 34.06 -14.74 -3.50
C ALA A 699 35.56 -14.43 -3.30
N MET A 700 36.39 -14.73 -4.30
CA MET A 700 37.82 -14.44 -4.28
C MET A 700 38.18 -12.95 -4.30
N GLN A 701 37.20 -12.05 -4.51
CA GLN A 701 37.35 -10.60 -4.36
C GLN A 701 36.90 -10.09 -2.98
N GLY A 702 36.50 -10.99 -2.08
CA GLY A 702 35.98 -10.69 -0.74
C GLY A 702 34.46 -10.51 -0.73
N GLY A 703 33.75 -11.18 -1.63
CA GLY A 703 32.29 -11.10 -1.78
C GLY A 703 31.80 -9.91 -2.61
N VAL A 704 32.63 -8.90 -2.81
CA VAL A 704 32.31 -7.71 -3.62
C VAL A 704 32.84 -7.92 -5.03
N GLY A 705 31.97 -8.40 -5.94
CA GLY A 705 32.25 -8.49 -7.37
C GLY A 705 31.45 -7.46 -8.18
N GLY A 706 31.97 -7.07 -9.34
CA GLY A 706 31.21 -6.23 -10.27
C GLY A 706 30.14 -7.00 -11.04
N HIS A 707 30.35 -8.31 -11.21
CA HIS A 707 29.50 -9.22 -11.96
C HIS A 707 28.54 -10.03 -11.08
N ALA A 708 28.84 -10.18 -9.78
CA ALA A 708 28.09 -10.95 -8.78
C ALA A 708 28.45 -10.48 -7.33
N GLY A 709 27.72 -10.92 -6.31
CA GLY A 709 28.00 -10.60 -4.90
C GLY A 709 26.87 -9.93 -4.13
N LEU A 710 25.85 -9.45 -4.84
CA LEU A 710 24.73 -8.74 -4.24
C LEU A 710 23.68 -9.71 -3.69
N PHE A 711 23.13 -9.39 -2.53
CA PHE A 711 21.98 -10.03 -1.93
C PHE A 711 20.84 -9.03 -1.79
N THR A 712 19.60 -9.45 -2.04
CA THR A 712 18.42 -8.59 -1.94
C THR A 712 17.11 -9.38 -1.96
N ASN A 713 15.99 -8.72 -1.65
CA ASN A 713 14.62 -9.22 -1.85
C ASN A 713 13.97 -8.61 -3.11
N ALA A 714 12.75 -9.05 -3.42
CA ALA A 714 12.03 -8.63 -4.63
C ALA A 714 11.59 -7.16 -4.61
N ASN A 715 11.15 -6.65 -3.45
CA ASN A 715 10.69 -5.27 -3.30
C ASN A 715 11.80 -4.24 -3.57
N ASP A 716 13.02 -4.49 -3.10
CA ASP A 716 14.11 -3.54 -3.32
C ASP A 716 14.63 -3.55 -4.76
N ILE A 717 14.62 -4.71 -5.43
CA ILE A 717 14.84 -4.76 -6.88
C ILE A 717 13.77 -3.96 -7.60
N ALA A 718 12.51 -4.10 -7.22
CA ALA A 718 11.41 -3.37 -7.83
C ALA A 718 11.59 -1.85 -7.71
N LYS A 719 12.09 -1.33 -6.58
CA LYS A 719 12.43 0.10 -6.43
C LYS A 719 13.49 0.54 -7.44
N ILE A 720 14.57 -0.23 -7.59
CA ILE A 720 15.68 0.10 -8.51
C ILE A 720 15.19 0.04 -9.97
N MET A 721 14.43 -0.99 -10.32
CA MET A 721 13.91 -1.16 -11.68
C MET A 721 12.82 -0.13 -12.00
N GLN A 722 11.97 0.24 -11.04
CA GLN A 722 11.00 1.32 -11.19
C GLN A 722 11.71 2.67 -11.40
N MET A 723 12.84 2.92 -10.72
CA MET A 723 13.66 4.10 -10.96
C MET A 723 14.22 4.15 -12.39
N TYR A 724 14.66 3.01 -12.95
CA TYR A 724 15.07 2.95 -14.36
C TYR A 724 13.88 3.14 -15.31
N LEU A 725 12.74 2.49 -15.04
CA LEU A 725 11.51 2.61 -15.82
C LEU A 725 11.03 4.07 -15.88
N GLN A 726 11.11 4.77 -14.75
CA GLN A 726 10.83 6.20 -14.58
C GLN A 726 11.99 7.10 -15.04
N LYS A 727 12.84 6.63 -15.95
CA LYS A 727 13.92 7.40 -16.60
C LYS A 727 14.85 8.10 -15.63
N GLY A 728 15.21 7.41 -14.54
CA GLY A 728 16.14 7.89 -13.54
C GLY A 728 15.53 8.72 -12.42
N PHE A 729 14.20 8.85 -12.33
CA PHE A 729 13.52 9.56 -11.25
C PHE A 729 12.79 8.60 -10.31
N TYR A 730 12.94 8.74 -9.00
CA TYR A 730 12.17 7.98 -8.01
C TYR A 730 12.18 8.66 -6.65
N GLY A 731 11.05 8.64 -5.94
CA GLY A 731 10.97 9.16 -4.57
C GLY A 731 11.32 10.64 -4.43
N GLY A 732 11.00 11.46 -5.44
CA GLY A 732 11.31 12.90 -5.44
C GLY A 732 12.75 13.25 -5.82
N LYS A 733 13.58 12.25 -6.19
CA LYS A 733 15.00 12.42 -6.50
C LYS A 733 15.31 11.95 -7.92
N ARG A 734 16.16 12.70 -8.62
CA ARG A 734 16.73 12.29 -9.92
C ARG A 734 18.10 11.63 -9.69
N TYR A 735 18.16 10.34 -9.96
CA TYR A 735 19.38 9.51 -9.90
C TYR A 735 20.17 9.58 -11.20
N PHE A 736 19.46 9.65 -12.33
CA PHE A 736 20.01 9.71 -13.68
C PHE A 736 19.19 10.66 -14.56
N LYS A 737 19.85 11.23 -15.56
CA LYS A 737 19.22 11.94 -16.68
C LYS A 737 18.47 10.96 -17.57
N THR A 738 17.36 11.40 -18.16
CA THR A 738 16.56 10.58 -19.08
C THR A 738 17.41 10.07 -20.24
N GLU A 739 18.26 10.96 -20.79
CA GLU A 739 19.14 10.68 -21.92
C GLU A 739 20.15 9.57 -21.60
N THR A 740 20.58 9.44 -20.35
CA THR A 740 21.49 8.38 -19.90
C THR A 740 20.79 7.03 -19.91
N ILE A 741 19.58 6.95 -19.35
CA ILE A 741 18.81 5.70 -19.37
C ILE A 741 18.52 5.26 -20.81
N ASP A 742 18.11 6.19 -21.67
CA ASP A 742 17.84 5.89 -23.08
C ASP A 742 19.09 5.44 -23.84
N LYS A 743 20.21 6.13 -23.61
CA LYS A 743 21.51 5.77 -24.19
C LYS A 743 21.91 4.36 -23.78
N PHE A 744 21.79 4.00 -22.51
CA PHE A 744 22.20 2.68 -22.04
C PHE A 744 21.19 1.56 -22.40
N ASN A 745 19.92 1.89 -22.56
CA ASN A 745 18.89 0.96 -23.02
C ASN A 745 18.94 0.70 -24.54
N LYS A 746 19.65 1.53 -25.31
CA LYS A 746 19.73 1.41 -26.77
C LYS A 746 20.50 0.17 -27.20
N CYS A 747 19.96 -0.54 -28.19
CA CYS A 747 20.63 -1.64 -28.87
C CYS A 747 21.52 -1.13 -30.01
N TYR A 748 22.82 -0.96 -29.74
CA TYR A 748 23.76 -0.43 -30.76
C TYR A 748 24.16 -1.45 -31.83
N PHE A 749 24.17 -2.74 -31.47
CA PHE A 749 24.63 -3.83 -32.34
C PHE A 749 23.49 -4.76 -32.80
N CYS A 750 22.24 -4.29 -32.80
CA CYS A 750 21.08 -5.08 -33.24
C CYS A 750 21.23 -5.57 -34.69
N LYS A 751 21.79 -4.74 -35.58
CA LYS A 751 22.09 -5.12 -36.97
C LYS A 751 23.15 -6.22 -37.10
N ASN A 752 23.92 -6.46 -36.04
CA ASN A 752 24.96 -7.49 -35.95
C ASN A 752 24.46 -8.73 -35.18
N ASN A 753 23.14 -8.96 -35.15
CA ASN A 753 22.50 -10.05 -34.41
C ASN A 753 22.85 -10.06 -32.90
N ASN A 754 23.07 -8.88 -32.33
CA ASN A 754 23.31 -8.70 -30.90
C ASN A 754 22.19 -7.85 -30.28
N ARG A 755 21.33 -8.50 -29.50
CA ARG A 755 20.19 -7.89 -28.84
C ARG A 755 20.54 -6.99 -27.64
N ARG A 756 21.78 -7.00 -27.14
CA ARG A 756 22.11 -6.33 -25.87
C ARG A 756 21.98 -4.80 -25.96
N GLY A 757 21.52 -4.21 -24.87
CA GLY A 757 21.77 -2.80 -24.59
C GLY A 757 23.18 -2.61 -24.02
N VAL A 758 23.50 -1.41 -23.59
CA VAL A 758 24.74 -1.14 -22.87
C VAL A 758 24.56 -1.60 -21.42
N GLY A 759 25.01 -2.82 -21.11
CA GLY A 759 24.89 -3.43 -19.79
C GLY A 759 23.56 -4.16 -19.53
N PHE A 760 22.46 -3.72 -20.14
CA PHE A 760 21.16 -4.39 -20.03
C PHE A 760 20.97 -5.56 -21.02
N ASP A 761 20.24 -6.58 -20.59
CA ASP A 761 19.58 -7.52 -21.51
C ASP A 761 18.40 -6.85 -22.20
N LYS A 762 18.11 -7.23 -23.45
CA LYS A 762 16.88 -6.87 -24.18
C LYS A 762 16.19 -8.10 -24.77
N PRO A 763 14.97 -7.99 -25.30
CA PRO A 763 14.25 -9.15 -25.84
C PRO A 763 14.98 -9.77 -27.02
N GLN A 764 14.60 -11.00 -27.35
CA GLN A 764 15.12 -11.70 -28.52
C GLN A 764 14.77 -10.99 -29.83
N LEU A 765 15.66 -11.15 -30.82
CA LEU A 765 15.43 -10.72 -32.20
C LEU A 765 14.68 -11.78 -33.04
N GLY A 766 14.61 -13.02 -32.53
CA GLY A 766 13.91 -14.15 -33.17
C GLY A 766 12.96 -14.81 -32.18
N GLU A 767 12.70 -16.11 -32.34
CA GLU A 767 11.68 -16.81 -31.54
C GLU A 767 12.13 -17.15 -30.11
N ALA A 768 13.39 -17.56 -29.92
CA ALA A 768 13.90 -17.99 -28.62
C ALA A 768 14.73 -16.89 -27.93
N GLY A 769 14.55 -16.74 -26.60
CA GLY A 769 15.23 -15.68 -25.87
C GLY A 769 15.05 -15.65 -24.36
N PRO A 770 15.48 -14.54 -23.72
CA PRO A 770 15.34 -14.33 -22.28
C PRO A 770 13.93 -13.88 -21.87
N THR A 771 13.02 -13.67 -22.82
CA THR A 771 11.64 -13.21 -22.57
C THR A 771 10.62 -14.13 -23.22
N CYS A 772 9.33 -13.97 -22.89
CA CYS A 772 8.21 -14.68 -23.55
C CYS A 772 8.11 -14.44 -25.06
N GLY A 773 8.77 -13.42 -25.62
CA GLY A 773 8.55 -12.97 -27.01
C GLY A 773 7.34 -12.06 -27.17
N CYS A 774 6.66 -11.76 -26.07
CA CYS A 774 5.46 -10.95 -25.97
C CYS A 774 5.71 -9.53 -25.41
N VAL A 775 6.98 -9.13 -25.26
CA VAL A 775 7.38 -7.85 -24.66
C VAL A 775 7.94 -6.88 -25.70
N SER A 776 7.89 -5.59 -25.41
CA SER A 776 8.40 -4.55 -26.32
C SER A 776 9.93 -4.59 -26.49
N MET A 777 10.45 -4.19 -27.65
CA MET A 777 11.91 -4.06 -27.85
C MET A 777 12.53 -2.91 -27.03
N THR A 778 11.71 -1.99 -26.52
CA THR A 778 12.16 -0.94 -25.59
C THR A 778 12.36 -1.48 -24.18
N SER A 779 11.81 -2.65 -23.84
CA SER A 779 12.00 -3.32 -22.55
C SER A 779 13.45 -3.80 -22.31
N PHE A 780 13.80 -3.97 -21.04
CA PHE A 780 15.16 -4.30 -20.61
C PHE A 780 15.20 -5.03 -19.27
N GLY A 781 16.28 -5.74 -19.03
CA GLY A 781 16.46 -6.49 -17.79
C GLY A 781 17.80 -7.21 -17.70
N HIS A 782 17.77 -8.48 -17.29
CA HIS A 782 18.49 -9.00 -16.12
C HIS A 782 18.14 -10.48 -15.86
N SER A 783 18.86 -11.48 -16.39
CA SER A 783 18.74 -12.87 -15.87
C SER A 783 19.91 -13.24 -14.95
N GLY A 784 19.63 -13.84 -13.79
CA GLY A 784 20.63 -14.21 -12.81
C GLY A 784 20.97 -15.70 -12.80
N PHE A 785 22.23 -16.02 -12.48
CA PHE A 785 22.70 -17.41 -12.46
C PHE A 785 22.05 -18.22 -11.35
N THR A 786 21.81 -17.64 -10.19
CA THR A 786 21.16 -18.29 -9.03
C THR A 786 19.67 -18.56 -9.22
N GLY A 787 19.11 -18.25 -10.40
CA GLY A 787 17.70 -18.47 -10.72
C GLY A 787 16.85 -17.21 -10.62
N THR A 788 17.48 -16.06 -10.51
CA THR A 788 16.81 -14.77 -10.38
C THR A 788 16.58 -14.12 -11.74
N TYR A 789 15.65 -13.17 -11.83
CA TYR A 789 15.29 -12.47 -13.04
C TYR A 789 14.60 -11.16 -12.71
N THR A 790 14.91 -10.12 -13.47
CA THR A 790 14.11 -8.90 -13.44
C THR A 790 14.04 -8.25 -14.82
N TRP A 791 12.89 -7.64 -15.10
CA TRP A 791 12.56 -7.02 -16.37
C TRP A 791 11.69 -5.79 -16.17
N ALA A 792 11.95 -4.73 -16.94
CA ALA A 792 11.14 -3.52 -17.01
C ALA A 792 10.72 -3.27 -18.46
N ASP A 793 9.45 -2.97 -18.69
CA ASP A 793 8.88 -2.66 -19.99
C ASP A 793 8.26 -1.25 -19.98
N PRO A 794 8.91 -0.26 -20.61
CA PRO A 794 8.40 1.10 -20.73
C PRO A 794 7.05 1.23 -21.45
N GLU A 795 6.73 0.35 -22.39
CA GLU A 795 5.48 0.43 -23.16
C GLU A 795 4.31 -0.12 -22.35
N ALA A 796 4.54 -1.18 -21.56
CA ALA A 796 3.54 -1.74 -20.66
C ALA A 796 3.48 -1.03 -19.28
N ASP A 797 4.44 -0.14 -19.01
CA ASP A 797 4.74 0.47 -17.69
C ASP A 797 4.83 -0.60 -16.60
N LEU A 798 5.64 -1.63 -16.83
CA LEU A 798 5.64 -2.87 -16.06
C LEU A 798 7.03 -3.22 -15.53
N VAL A 799 7.10 -3.68 -14.28
CA VAL A 799 8.28 -4.30 -13.65
C VAL A 799 7.92 -5.71 -13.21
N TYR A 800 8.75 -6.68 -13.59
CA TYR A 800 8.66 -8.07 -13.19
C TYR A 800 9.95 -8.46 -12.45
N VAL A 801 9.81 -9.00 -11.23
CA VAL A 801 10.91 -9.55 -10.42
C VAL A 801 10.57 -10.99 -10.04
N PHE A 802 11.53 -11.89 -10.26
CA PHE A 802 11.47 -13.30 -9.88
C PHE A 802 12.78 -13.66 -9.19
N LEU A 803 12.73 -14.09 -7.93
CA LEU A 803 13.89 -14.58 -7.19
C LEU A 803 13.66 -16.03 -6.83
N SER A 804 14.69 -16.86 -7.00
CA SER A 804 14.69 -18.24 -6.54
C SER A 804 16.10 -18.64 -6.16
N ASN A 805 16.23 -19.75 -5.43
CA ASN A 805 17.51 -20.41 -5.17
C ASN A 805 17.63 -21.72 -5.97
N ARG A 806 17.42 -21.66 -7.30
CA ARG A 806 17.46 -22.85 -8.18
C ARG A 806 18.77 -23.63 -8.12
N THR A 807 19.85 -22.99 -7.70
CA THR A 807 21.17 -23.59 -7.53
C THR A 807 21.31 -24.40 -6.24
N TYR A 808 20.29 -24.42 -5.38
CA TYR A 808 20.28 -25.25 -4.19
C TYR A 808 19.58 -26.60 -4.46
N PRO A 809 20.20 -27.74 -4.08
CA PRO A 809 21.52 -27.87 -3.48
C PRO A 809 22.67 -27.84 -4.51
N THR A 810 22.40 -27.98 -5.81
CA THR A 810 23.43 -28.04 -6.86
C THR A 810 23.22 -27.04 -8.00
N ALA A 811 24.27 -26.31 -8.40
CA ALA A 811 24.23 -25.41 -9.54
C ALA A 811 23.98 -26.10 -10.90
N THR A 812 24.11 -27.43 -10.96
CA THR A 812 23.83 -28.22 -12.18
C THR A 812 22.35 -28.32 -12.50
N ASN A 813 21.45 -27.94 -11.57
CA ASN A 813 20.01 -27.94 -11.81
C ASN A 813 19.63 -26.90 -12.90
N ARG A 814 19.23 -27.38 -14.08
CA ARG A 814 18.80 -26.54 -15.22
C ARG A 814 17.29 -26.51 -15.44
N LYS A 815 16.48 -27.11 -14.56
CA LYS A 815 15.03 -27.24 -14.75
C LYS A 815 14.34 -25.89 -14.97
N LEU A 816 14.76 -24.84 -14.26
CA LEU A 816 14.20 -23.48 -14.41
C LEU A 816 14.34 -22.94 -15.84
N ILE A 817 15.43 -23.30 -16.52
CA ILE A 817 15.71 -22.87 -17.89
C ILE A 817 14.97 -23.79 -18.87
N THR A 818 15.07 -25.11 -18.70
CA THR A 818 14.49 -26.08 -19.63
C THR A 818 12.96 -26.08 -19.61
N GLN A 819 12.34 -25.77 -18.48
CA GLN A 819 10.88 -25.67 -18.35
C GLN A 819 10.35 -24.26 -18.68
N GLY A 820 11.22 -23.26 -18.86
CA GLY A 820 10.78 -21.90 -19.22
C GLY A 820 9.91 -21.21 -18.16
N THR A 821 9.97 -21.60 -16.89
CA THR A 821 9.06 -21.11 -15.83
C THR A 821 8.98 -19.58 -15.81
N ARG A 822 10.12 -18.88 -15.93
CA ARG A 822 10.17 -17.41 -15.91
C ARG A 822 9.48 -16.77 -17.10
N THR A 823 9.62 -17.34 -18.30
CA THR A 823 9.01 -16.82 -19.53
C THR A 823 7.53 -17.17 -19.62
N ILE A 824 7.12 -18.33 -19.09
CA ILE A 824 5.69 -18.69 -18.95
C ILE A 824 5.00 -17.72 -17.99
N ILE A 825 5.61 -17.44 -16.83
CA ILE A 825 5.08 -16.43 -15.89
C ILE A 825 5.03 -15.06 -16.57
N GLN A 826 6.07 -14.67 -17.31
CA GLN A 826 6.06 -13.42 -18.06
C GLN A 826 4.91 -13.36 -19.07
N GLN A 827 4.63 -14.43 -19.80
CA GLN A 827 3.47 -14.48 -20.70
C GLN A 827 2.16 -14.28 -19.95
N LEU A 828 1.95 -15.00 -18.82
CA LEU A 828 0.75 -14.88 -18.00
C LEU A 828 0.55 -13.45 -17.46
N ILE A 829 1.63 -12.74 -17.14
CA ILE A 829 1.59 -11.35 -16.73
C ILE A 829 1.02 -10.46 -17.85
N TYR A 830 1.45 -10.67 -19.10
CA TYR A 830 0.97 -9.88 -20.23
C TYR A 830 -0.44 -10.29 -20.65
N ASP A 831 -0.79 -11.57 -20.60
CA ASP A 831 -2.14 -12.07 -20.86
C ASP A 831 -3.17 -11.50 -19.86
N ALA A 832 -2.71 -11.16 -18.65
CA ALA A 832 -3.51 -10.53 -17.62
C ALA A 832 -3.84 -9.06 -17.89
N ILE A 833 -3.13 -8.37 -18.79
CA ILE A 833 -3.42 -6.98 -19.15
C ILE A 833 -4.73 -6.94 -19.95
N GLU A 834 -5.72 -6.20 -19.44
CA GLU A 834 -6.97 -5.96 -20.15
C GLU A 834 -6.77 -4.87 -21.21
N GLN A 835 -7.40 -5.06 -22.38
CA GLN A 835 -7.35 -4.13 -23.52
C GLN A 835 -8.33 -2.98 -23.36
#